data_AF-A0A7C5JRT6-F1
#
_entry.id   AF-A0A7C5JRT6-F1
#
_cell.length_a   1.000
_cell.length_b   1.000
_cell.length_c   1.000
_cell.angle_alpha   90.00
_cell.angle_beta   90.00
_cell.angle_gamma   90.00
#
_symmetry.space_group_name_H-M   'P 1'
#
loop_
_entity.id
_entity.type
_entity.pdbx_description
1 polymer ?
#
loop_
_entity_poly.entity_id
_entity_poly.type
_entity_poly.pdbx_seq_one_letter_code
_entity_poly.pdbx_strand_id
1 'polypeptide(L)'
;VIYPEPKVVEELPVDVSFIRAKVDPIGGNISMLIPKPIQTGVRSVNSPEDAKRTAIEFVKEFESLIGISANNLIPERAEKFKGTWYVTLAQAYDGIKAIGNNLELRIDENGKVFLVHSDIKPIEKPTGGFSLSSQQAINRAINFLGVTQYEIRECQKAVGILCDGKKYSGRYIWWLTIKIEDPVALYWVWVDAQTGEILRAENQLPTVSGRITGQYLPEHRDDSVHVAGFPYEYIVVDGGVGYSDSSGHYTVGGSSSGSHTFFTALRGRYCIVADDAHTVRSIDTTIIGASFDVCWTAPPMYIEQVNLYYHVNRIHNYYKYFLGYNGMDYRVSAEANDSRITDNAYSDGMGIHFGREGSNLYNLALFADVIYHEYTHLVTARVYPSGTLPYSGQGGAINEGRSDYFPCSFLNDSRMGDRTFKASPSAAMRDLNNSKRYPTDMVGEPHRDSQIISGAWWDIRRVLGAGYTDTLVHLAALLGHANTFERYLNEMLVIDDDDHDLTNGTPHAAEIYTGYHNHGIGPSEILSIDHIPLGDREDTVGTYEVRVRIFTVVGLDSTAICYRVNWSPWHCDTLRRSGSEWVGEIPAQRFGSIVHYYLYARAPSGYDAYSPVGAPANFYVFRVARDTIAPQINHTPITRASVAAWSPLVAAYVTDNGSLREVILEYRYNGVTQPQVAFVYNDSLDIWTARFGNLPNIGDTVEYRIQAVDNSSASNTAYSPSATSWYSFVVQRDYFEDFETGALDYRHYSIRSGYLDEWHIEDSRAHSDSLSYKCGGTGRRDYSDRVDAALETPYIYVSGDDTLSFYHWMDAELDSRHSGYAWDGGIVEMSTDGGVTWHQITPIGGYPYKIQNNPVSPFRYNTPCFSTTSGWQRARFALSFTGWVKFRFHFGSDGYVTGEGWYIDDVRTTNYHWTAVLENGKWVPEKLGLSISPNPFNSALKLVLAVPENGKLTVDVVDINGRLISNIHNAFVEKGFVNLVWRPETLPTGIYFVVARTNSSSAVKKVAFIK
;
A
#
# COMPACT_ATOMS: atom_id res chain seq x y z
N VAL A 1 -13.21 32.62 -0.90
CA VAL A 1 -14.11 33.30 -1.87
C VAL A 1 -15.06 32.24 -2.37
N ILE A 2 -16.37 32.43 -2.18
CA ILE A 2 -17.40 31.47 -2.59
C ILE A 2 -17.48 31.51 -4.12
N TYR A 3 -17.26 30.38 -4.79
CA TYR A 3 -17.47 30.25 -6.24
C TYR A 3 -18.97 30.05 -6.50
N PRO A 4 -19.55 30.71 -7.52
CA PRO A 4 -20.94 30.45 -7.91
C PRO A 4 -21.04 29.06 -8.57
N GLU A 5 -22.13 28.35 -8.30
CA GLU A 5 -22.42 27.07 -8.96
C GLU A 5 -22.51 27.21 -10.49
N PRO A 6 -22.10 26.19 -11.26
CA PRO A 6 -22.28 26.18 -12.71
C PRO A 6 -23.77 26.22 -13.04
N LYS A 7 -24.19 27.23 -13.79
CA LYS A 7 -25.53 27.26 -14.38
C LYS A 7 -25.71 26.02 -15.26
N VAL A 8 -26.67 25.17 -14.91
CA VAL A 8 -27.20 24.12 -15.78
C VAL A 8 -27.62 24.78 -17.10
N VAL A 9 -26.98 24.37 -18.19
CA VAL A 9 -27.43 24.71 -19.55
C VAL A 9 -28.66 23.84 -19.80
N GLU A 10 -29.84 24.46 -19.84
CA GLU A 10 -31.07 23.79 -20.26
C GLU A 10 -30.88 23.15 -21.64
N GLU A 11 -31.46 21.96 -21.79
CA GLU A 11 -31.34 20.98 -22.88
C GLU A 11 -31.11 21.60 -24.28
N LEU A 12 -29.89 21.41 -24.79
CA LEU A 12 -29.62 21.56 -26.23
C LEU A 12 -30.21 20.35 -26.98
N PRO A 13 -30.88 20.54 -28.14
CA PRO A 13 -31.59 19.48 -28.87
C PRO A 13 -30.65 18.52 -29.65
N VAL A 14 -29.37 18.45 -29.29
CA VAL A 14 -28.35 17.61 -29.93
C VAL A 14 -27.53 16.95 -28.83
N ASP A 15 -27.32 15.63 -28.91
CA ASP A 15 -26.48 14.88 -27.96
C ASP A 15 -25.04 15.45 -28.00
N VAL A 16 -24.67 16.21 -26.97
CA VAL A 16 -23.35 16.88 -26.86
C VAL A 16 -22.27 15.98 -26.24
N SER A 17 -22.57 14.70 -25.97
CA SER A 17 -21.66 13.76 -25.26
C SER A 17 -20.29 13.54 -25.91
N PHE A 18 -20.16 13.84 -27.21
CA PHE A 18 -18.91 13.73 -27.96
C PHE A 18 -18.11 15.04 -28.06
N ILE A 19 -18.68 16.21 -27.74
CA ILE A 19 -17.96 17.49 -27.81
C ILE A 19 -17.04 17.61 -26.59
N ARG A 20 -15.75 17.85 -26.82
CA ARG A 20 -14.78 18.13 -25.75
C ARG A 20 -14.58 19.64 -25.67
N ALA A 21 -15.24 20.27 -24.71
CA ALA A 21 -15.16 21.71 -24.46
C ALA A 21 -14.32 22.01 -23.22
N LYS A 22 -13.46 23.02 -23.29
CA LYS A 22 -12.77 23.59 -22.13
C LYS A 22 -13.11 25.08 -22.04
N VAL A 23 -13.55 25.52 -20.87
CA VAL A 23 -13.84 26.94 -20.58
C VAL A 23 -12.74 27.49 -19.69
N ASP A 24 -12.14 28.61 -20.09
CA ASP A 24 -11.20 29.36 -19.24
C ASP A 24 -11.96 29.96 -18.04
N PRO A 25 -11.61 29.60 -16.79
CA PRO A 25 -12.35 30.01 -15.59
C PRO A 25 -12.26 31.51 -15.26
N ILE A 26 -11.31 32.25 -15.85
CA ILE A 26 -11.20 33.70 -15.67
C ILE A 26 -11.68 34.43 -16.93
N GLY A 27 -11.32 33.91 -18.11
CA GLY A 27 -11.58 34.54 -19.40
C GLY A 27 -12.93 34.24 -20.03
N GLY A 28 -13.65 33.19 -19.60
CA GLY A 28 -14.87 32.70 -20.24
C GLY A 28 -14.68 32.13 -21.66
N ASN A 29 -13.43 32.03 -22.13
CA ASN A 29 -13.08 31.57 -23.47
C ASN A 29 -13.36 30.08 -23.62
N ILE A 30 -13.99 29.70 -24.74
CA ILE A 30 -14.40 28.33 -25.02
C ILE A 30 -13.52 27.77 -26.15
N SER A 31 -12.85 26.65 -25.88
CA SER A 31 -12.25 25.81 -26.93
C SER A 31 -13.05 24.52 -27.05
N MET A 32 -13.59 24.25 -28.24
CA MET A 32 -14.41 23.07 -28.54
C MET A 32 -13.76 22.24 -29.64
N LEU A 33 -13.26 21.06 -29.27
CA LEU A 33 -12.93 20.01 -30.21
C LEU A 33 -14.17 19.16 -30.45
N ILE A 34 -14.49 18.93 -31.73
CA ILE A 34 -15.67 18.18 -32.15
C ILE A 34 -15.19 16.91 -32.87
N PRO A 35 -14.97 15.80 -32.15
CA PRO A 35 -14.38 14.56 -32.69
C PRO A 35 -15.20 13.94 -33.82
N LYS A 36 -16.50 14.22 -33.86
CA LYS A 36 -17.39 13.86 -34.97
C LYS A 36 -17.88 15.15 -35.65
N PRO A 37 -17.26 15.58 -36.78
CA PRO A 37 -17.55 16.87 -37.42
C PRO A 37 -19.06 17.07 -37.66
N ILE A 38 -19.57 18.23 -37.24
CA ILE A 38 -21.01 18.55 -37.30
C ILE A 38 -21.33 19.17 -38.65
N GLN A 39 -22.33 18.59 -39.32
CA GLN A 39 -22.81 19.07 -40.61
C GLN A 39 -23.66 20.33 -40.43
N THR A 40 -23.33 21.38 -41.17
CA THR A 40 -24.18 22.58 -41.29
C THR A 40 -25.15 22.47 -42.47
N GLY A 41 -26.05 23.45 -42.63
CA GLY A 41 -26.95 23.55 -43.78
C GLY A 41 -26.25 23.67 -45.14
N VAL A 42 -24.99 24.13 -45.16
CA VAL A 42 -24.14 24.20 -46.36
C VAL A 42 -23.46 22.86 -46.62
N ARG A 43 -23.78 22.22 -47.76
CA ARG A 43 -23.26 20.88 -48.11
C ARG A 43 -22.01 20.88 -49.01
N SER A 44 -21.57 22.04 -49.47
CA SER A 44 -20.35 22.20 -50.28
C SER A 44 -19.79 23.61 -50.12
N VAL A 45 -18.52 23.72 -49.74
CA VAL A 45 -17.84 24.98 -49.43
C VAL A 45 -16.73 25.24 -50.44
N ASN A 46 -17.07 25.97 -51.50
CA ASN A 46 -16.19 26.18 -52.65
C ASN A 46 -15.57 27.58 -52.72
N SER A 47 -16.03 28.50 -51.86
CA SER A 47 -15.55 29.88 -51.82
C SER A 47 -15.39 30.39 -50.38
N PRO A 48 -14.58 31.46 -50.17
CA PRO A 48 -14.48 32.12 -48.87
C PRO A 48 -15.85 32.55 -48.32
N GLU A 49 -16.77 32.99 -49.19
CA GLU A 49 -18.12 33.42 -48.78
C GLU A 49 -19.01 32.25 -48.37
N ASP A 50 -18.87 31.09 -49.02
CA ASP A 50 -19.53 29.86 -48.55
C ASP A 50 -19.03 29.46 -47.17
N ALA A 51 -17.72 29.56 -46.93
CA ALA A 51 -17.10 29.21 -45.65
C ALA A 51 -17.54 30.16 -44.51
N LYS A 52 -17.60 31.47 -44.79
CA LYS A 52 -18.14 32.47 -43.86
C LYS A 52 -19.62 32.22 -43.55
N ARG A 53 -20.43 31.87 -44.58
CA ARG A 53 -21.84 31.52 -44.39
C ARG A 53 -22.00 30.26 -43.53
N THR A 54 -21.22 29.21 -43.81
CA THR A 54 -21.18 27.99 -43.00
C THR A 54 -20.84 28.28 -41.54
N ALA A 55 -19.85 29.14 -41.28
CA ALA A 55 -19.48 29.53 -39.94
C ALA A 55 -20.61 30.24 -39.19
N ILE A 56 -21.31 31.18 -39.84
CA ILE A 56 -22.44 31.91 -39.24
C ILE A 56 -23.65 30.99 -39.01
N GLU A 57 -23.94 30.06 -39.91
CA GLU A 57 -24.98 29.05 -39.71
C GLU A 57 -24.69 28.17 -38.49
N PHE A 58 -23.44 27.71 -38.36
CA PHE A 58 -23.02 26.95 -37.18
C PHE A 58 -23.20 27.76 -35.89
N VAL A 59 -22.80 29.03 -35.87
CA VAL A 59 -22.97 29.85 -34.66
C VAL A 59 -24.46 30.03 -34.31
N LYS A 60 -25.32 30.27 -35.30
CA LYS A 60 -26.78 30.41 -35.07
C LYS A 60 -27.40 29.17 -34.42
N GLU A 61 -26.91 27.99 -34.77
CA GLU A 61 -27.40 26.72 -34.22
C GLU A 61 -26.93 26.50 -32.77
N PHE A 62 -25.74 27.02 -32.41
CA PHE A 62 -25.09 26.78 -31.12
C PHE A 62 -24.87 28.06 -30.28
N GLU A 63 -25.70 29.10 -30.45
CA GLU A 63 -25.52 30.41 -29.76
C GLU A 63 -25.44 30.28 -28.24
N SER A 64 -26.27 29.42 -27.63
CA SER A 64 -26.29 29.21 -26.17
C SER A 64 -25.03 28.52 -25.66
N LEU A 65 -24.42 27.64 -26.46
CA LEU A 65 -23.16 26.97 -26.12
C LEU A 65 -21.96 27.88 -26.32
N ILE A 66 -21.95 28.67 -27.39
CA ILE A 66 -20.85 29.59 -27.72
C ILE A 66 -20.90 30.85 -26.85
N GLY A 67 -22.08 31.24 -26.36
CA GLY A 67 -22.26 32.38 -25.47
C GLY A 67 -22.32 33.74 -26.17
N ILE A 68 -22.51 33.76 -27.49
CA ILE A 68 -22.71 35.00 -28.28
C ILE A 68 -23.69 34.77 -29.43
N SER A 69 -24.53 35.77 -29.71
CA SER A 69 -25.38 35.73 -30.89
C SER A 69 -24.59 35.95 -32.17
N ALA A 70 -24.91 35.21 -33.23
CA ALA A 70 -24.35 35.36 -34.56
C ALA A 70 -24.54 36.78 -35.13
N ASN A 71 -25.55 37.53 -34.67
CA ASN A 71 -25.78 38.91 -35.08
C ASN A 71 -24.72 39.89 -34.56
N ASN A 72 -23.97 39.50 -33.53
CA ASN A 72 -22.85 40.26 -32.98
C ASN A 72 -21.51 39.76 -33.51
N LEU A 73 -21.50 39.01 -34.62
CA LEU A 73 -20.30 38.51 -35.27
C LEU A 73 -20.24 39.02 -36.71
N ILE A 74 -19.06 39.51 -37.10
CA ILE A 74 -18.77 39.91 -38.48
C ILE A 74 -17.74 38.95 -39.07
N PRO A 75 -18.03 38.28 -40.19
CA PRO A 75 -17.04 37.46 -40.87
C PRO A 75 -15.89 38.31 -41.41
N GLU A 76 -14.67 38.06 -40.95
CA GLU A 76 -13.50 38.83 -41.37
C GLU A 76 -12.69 38.11 -42.44
N ARG A 77 -12.38 36.84 -42.16
CA ARG A 77 -11.41 36.08 -42.93
C ARG A 77 -11.93 34.69 -43.19
N ALA A 78 -11.68 34.20 -44.40
CA ALA A 78 -11.85 32.81 -44.76
C ALA A 78 -10.76 32.43 -45.76
N GLU A 79 -9.86 31.54 -45.35
CA GLU A 79 -8.76 31.07 -46.19
C GLU A 79 -8.73 29.55 -46.24
N LYS A 80 -8.42 29.01 -47.42
CA LYS A 80 -8.36 27.56 -47.63
C LYS A 80 -6.91 27.10 -47.61
N PHE A 81 -6.63 26.10 -46.79
CA PHE A 81 -5.34 25.42 -46.77
C PHE A 81 -5.55 23.92 -46.60
N LYS A 82 -4.97 23.12 -47.52
CA LYS A 82 -5.03 21.65 -47.52
C LYS A 82 -6.43 21.07 -47.23
N GLY A 83 -7.45 21.51 -47.96
CA GLY A 83 -8.82 20.99 -47.82
C GLY A 83 -9.56 21.45 -46.56
N THR A 84 -8.98 22.37 -45.78
CA THR A 84 -9.63 22.98 -44.62
C THR A 84 -9.79 24.48 -44.82
N TRP A 85 -10.97 25.00 -44.53
CA TRP A 85 -11.25 26.42 -44.44
C TRP A 85 -11.02 26.93 -43.01
N TYR A 86 -10.20 27.97 -42.90
CA TYR A 86 -9.88 28.70 -41.69
C TYR A 86 -10.72 29.97 -41.69
N VAL A 87 -11.74 30.01 -40.85
CA VAL A 87 -12.69 31.13 -40.80
C VAL A 87 -12.55 31.88 -39.48
N THR A 88 -12.49 33.20 -39.55
CA THR A 88 -12.45 34.09 -38.38
C THR A 88 -13.66 35.01 -38.42
N LEU A 89 -14.43 35.03 -37.33
CA LEU A 89 -15.54 35.92 -37.09
C LEU A 89 -15.16 36.87 -35.93
N ALA A 90 -15.19 38.19 -36.15
CA ALA A 90 -14.90 39.15 -35.09
C ALA A 90 -16.18 39.51 -34.32
N GLN A 91 -16.10 39.55 -33.00
CA GLN A 91 -17.15 40.13 -32.16
C GLN A 91 -17.31 41.61 -32.51
N ALA A 92 -18.54 42.06 -32.72
CA ALA A 92 -18.85 43.43 -33.06
C ALA A 92 -20.19 43.87 -32.49
N TYR A 93 -20.26 45.16 -32.16
CA TYR A 93 -21.50 45.83 -31.76
C TYR A 93 -21.69 47.07 -32.62
N ASP A 94 -22.90 47.25 -33.16
CA ASP A 94 -23.23 48.35 -34.09
C ASP A 94 -22.28 48.45 -35.30
N GLY A 95 -21.77 47.31 -35.78
CA GLY A 95 -20.82 47.24 -36.90
C GLY A 95 -19.37 47.58 -36.52
N ILE A 96 -19.08 47.82 -35.24
CA ILE A 96 -17.76 48.19 -34.73
C ILE A 96 -17.15 47.00 -33.99
N LYS A 97 -15.95 46.62 -34.40
CA LYS A 97 -15.26 45.40 -33.93
C LYS A 97 -14.70 45.56 -32.52
N ALA A 98 -14.81 44.50 -31.73
CA ALA A 98 -14.15 44.36 -30.44
C ALA A 98 -12.71 43.88 -30.63
N ILE A 99 -11.76 44.60 -30.01
CA ILE A 99 -10.33 44.35 -30.22
C ILE A 99 -9.96 42.98 -29.64
N GLY A 100 -9.33 42.14 -30.47
CA GLY A 100 -8.78 40.84 -30.04
C GLY A 100 -9.82 39.80 -29.63
N ASN A 101 -11.10 39.99 -29.99
CA ASN A 101 -12.19 39.08 -29.62
C ASN A 101 -12.75 38.41 -30.87
N ASN A 102 -12.22 37.22 -31.16
CA ASN A 102 -12.53 36.47 -32.37
C ASN A 102 -13.10 35.09 -32.04
N LEU A 103 -13.97 34.61 -32.91
CA LEU A 103 -14.39 33.22 -32.99
C LEU A 103 -13.80 32.60 -34.25
N GLU A 104 -13.00 31.56 -34.07
CA GLU A 104 -12.35 30.84 -35.15
C GLU A 104 -12.96 29.46 -35.36
N LEU A 105 -13.20 29.11 -36.62
CA LEU A 105 -13.75 27.83 -37.01
C LEU A 105 -12.84 27.14 -38.04
N ARG A 106 -12.81 25.80 -37.99
CA ARG A 106 -12.23 24.94 -39.03
C ARG A 106 -13.34 24.13 -39.68
N ILE A 107 -13.44 24.27 -41.00
CA ILE A 107 -14.54 23.76 -41.81
C ILE A 107 -13.97 22.92 -42.95
N ASP A 108 -14.48 21.72 -43.16
CA ASP A 108 -14.09 20.91 -44.31
C ASP A 108 -14.79 21.37 -45.61
N GLU A 109 -14.40 20.80 -46.75
CA GLU A 109 -14.98 21.15 -48.06
C GLU A 109 -16.47 20.78 -48.21
N ASN A 110 -17.00 19.96 -47.30
CA ASN A 110 -18.40 19.52 -47.28
C ASN A 110 -19.26 20.33 -46.30
N GLY A 111 -18.69 21.36 -45.68
CA GLY A 111 -19.39 22.25 -44.75
C GLY A 111 -19.59 21.66 -43.36
N LYS A 112 -18.70 20.74 -42.95
CA LYS A 112 -18.67 20.22 -41.58
C LYS A 112 -17.68 21.00 -40.72
N VAL A 113 -18.12 21.40 -39.53
CA VAL A 113 -17.29 22.08 -38.53
C VAL A 113 -16.72 21.04 -37.57
N PHE A 114 -15.40 21.06 -37.39
CA PHE A 114 -14.70 20.09 -36.54
C PHE A 114 -13.83 20.71 -35.44
N LEU A 115 -13.60 22.02 -35.49
CA LEU A 115 -12.91 22.76 -34.43
C LEU A 115 -13.49 24.17 -34.33
N VAL A 116 -13.75 24.60 -33.09
CA VAL A 116 -14.14 25.97 -32.76
C VAL A 116 -13.28 26.47 -31.61
N HIS A 117 -12.71 27.66 -31.78
CA HIS A 117 -11.91 28.34 -30.77
C HIS A 117 -12.46 29.75 -30.57
N SER A 118 -12.69 30.15 -29.32
CA SER A 118 -13.31 31.43 -28.98
C SER A 118 -12.43 32.24 -28.04
N ASP A 119 -12.06 33.43 -28.48
CA ASP A 119 -11.45 34.50 -27.68
C ASP A 119 -12.49 35.54 -27.20
N ILE A 120 -13.78 35.24 -27.40
CA ILE A 120 -14.88 36.16 -27.13
C ILE A 120 -15.11 36.32 -25.64
N LYS A 121 -15.13 37.56 -25.17
CA LYS A 121 -15.51 37.89 -23.80
C LYS A 121 -17.02 38.13 -23.67
N PRO A 122 -17.66 37.59 -22.62
CA PRO A 122 -19.10 37.74 -22.39
C PRO A 122 -19.41 39.14 -21.84
N ILE A 123 -19.48 40.11 -22.75
CA ILE A 123 -19.79 41.51 -22.42
C ILE A 123 -21.21 41.90 -22.85
N GLU A 124 -21.81 42.79 -22.08
CA GLU A 124 -23.03 43.49 -22.52
C GLU A 124 -22.68 44.51 -23.61
N LYS A 125 -23.63 44.74 -24.53
CA LYS A 125 -23.46 45.71 -25.61
C LYS A 125 -23.10 47.09 -25.04
N PRO A 126 -21.99 47.72 -25.46
CA PRO A 126 -21.63 49.06 -25.01
C PRO A 126 -22.72 50.10 -25.36
N THR A 127 -23.01 51.02 -24.45
CA THR A 127 -24.02 52.08 -24.61
C THR A 127 -23.36 53.44 -24.89
N GLY A 128 -24.09 54.36 -25.54
CA GLY A 128 -23.72 55.79 -25.66
C GLY A 128 -22.85 56.22 -26.87
N GLY A 129 -22.36 55.30 -27.70
CA GLY A 129 -21.74 55.62 -29.00
C GLY A 129 -20.46 56.47 -28.96
N PHE A 130 -20.20 57.23 -30.03
CA PHE A 130 -19.00 58.08 -30.22
C PHE A 130 -19.37 59.57 -30.16
N SER A 131 -19.33 60.16 -28.96
CA SER A 131 -19.62 61.59 -28.75
C SER A 131 -18.43 62.49 -29.02
N LEU A 132 -17.20 61.96 -28.91
CA LEU A 132 -15.97 62.65 -29.25
C LEU A 132 -15.57 62.42 -30.72
N SER A 133 -15.11 63.49 -31.38
CA SER A 133 -14.46 63.38 -32.69
C SER A 133 -13.07 62.73 -32.57
N SER A 134 -12.58 62.14 -33.66
CA SER A 134 -11.23 61.57 -33.73
C SER A 134 -10.15 62.59 -33.35
N GLN A 135 -10.28 63.85 -33.78
CA GLN A 135 -9.32 64.90 -33.44
C GLN A 135 -9.32 65.23 -31.94
N GLN A 136 -10.48 65.23 -31.29
CA GLN A 136 -10.56 65.42 -29.83
C GLN A 136 -9.91 64.25 -29.10
N ALA A 137 -10.10 63.01 -29.57
CA ALA A 137 -9.46 61.83 -29.00
C ALA A 137 -7.93 61.83 -29.20
N ILE A 138 -7.44 62.21 -30.39
CA ILE A 138 -6.01 62.43 -30.67
C ILE A 138 -5.43 63.44 -29.67
N ASN A 139 -6.08 64.60 -29.50
CA ASN A 139 -5.61 65.62 -28.58
C ASN A 139 -5.57 65.12 -27.12
N ARG A 140 -6.54 64.31 -26.70
CA ARG A 140 -6.53 63.67 -25.37
C ARG A 140 -5.35 62.73 -25.20
N ALA A 141 -5.11 61.85 -26.18
CA ALA A 141 -4.01 60.90 -26.14
C ALA A 141 -2.64 61.59 -26.14
N ILE A 142 -2.44 62.61 -26.98
CA ILE A 142 -1.17 63.35 -27.04
C ILE A 142 -0.91 64.14 -25.77
N ASN A 143 -1.93 64.81 -25.23
CA ASN A 143 -1.79 65.52 -23.95
C ASN A 143 -1.48 64.56 -22.80
N PHE A 144 -2.08 63.37 -22.80
CA PHE A 144 -1.78 62.33 -21.81
C PHE A 144 -0.35 61.82 -21.92
N LEU A 145 0.13 61.56 -23.15
CA LEU A 145 1.50 61.11 -23.40
C LEU A 145 2.55 62.20 -23.19
N GLY A 146 2.15 63.49 -23.13
CA GLY A 146 3.05 64.61 -22.85
C GLY A 146 4.05 64.91 -23.97
N VAL A 147 3.71 64.58 -25.22
CA VAL A 147 4.64 64.64 -26.37
C VAL A 147 4.31 65.77 -27.34
N THR A 148 5.35 66.34 -27.96
CA THR A 148 5.24 67.43 -28.95
C THR A 148 5.66 67.01 -30.36
N GLN A 149 6.46 65.94 -30.49
CA GLN A 149 6.86 65.36 -31.79
C GLN A 149 6.30 63.94 -31.91
N TYR A 150 5.30 63.79 -32.78
CA TYR A 150 4.58 62.53 -32.94
C TYR A 150 3.97 62.42 -34.34
N GLU A 151 3.67 61.18 -34.72
CA GLU A 151 2.93 60.83 -35.92
C GLU A 151 1.77 59.88 -35.55
N ILE A 152 0.54 60.27 -35.90
CA ILE A 152 -0.62 59.39 -35.77
C ILE A 152 -0.61 58.43 -36.96
N ARG A 153 -0.26 57.17 -36.70
CA ARG A 153 -0.23 56.10 -37.72
C ARG A 153 -1.62 55.60 -38.05
N GLU A 154 -2.47 55.51 -37.03
CA GLU A 154 -3.83 55.03 -37.17
C GLU A 154 -4.72 55.65 -36.10
N CYS A 155 -5.97 55.91 -36.46
CA CYS A 155 -7.03 56.30 -35.53
C CYS A 155 -8.33 55.66 -36.01
N GLN A 156 -8.82 54.66 -35.28
CA GLN A 156 -9.98 53.89 -35.68
C GLN A 156 -10.98 53.72 -34.54
N LYS A 157 -12.23 53.44 -34.93
CA LYS A 157 -13.30 53.09 -33.98
C LYS A 157 -13.18 51.63 -33.62
N ALA A 158 -13.26 51.32 -32.33
CA ALA A 158 -13.27 49.95 -31.85
C ALA A 158 -14.13 49.81 -30.59
N VAL A 159 -14.42 48.57 -30.21
CA VAL A 159 -14.92 48.22 -28.88
C VAL A 159 -13.73 47.72 -28.05
N GLY A 160 -13.37 48.49 -27.03
CA GLY A 160 -12.36 48.10 -26.05
C GLY A 160 -12.98 47.22 -24.98
N ILE A 161 -12.32 46.10 -24.68
CA ILE A 161 -12.74 45.17 -23.62
C ILE A 161 -11.88 45.42 -22.38
N LEU A 162 -12.53 45.72 -21.26
CA LEU A 162 -11.90 45.98 -19.96
C LEU A 162 -12.28 44.87 -18.97
N CYS A 163 -11.36 44.49 -18.07
CA CYS A 163 -11.61 43.53 -16.99
C CYS A 163 -11.31 44.18 -15.64
N ASP A 164 -12.25 44.09 -14.70
CA ASP A 164 -12.09 44.61 -13.33
C ASP A 164 -11.58 43.55 -12.33
N GLY A 165 -11.13 42.40 -12.85
CA GLY A 165 -10.70 41.24 -12.07
C GLY A 165 -11.83 40.28 -11.68
N LYS A 166 -13.11 40.61 -11.98
CA LYS A 166 -14.28 39.75 -11.72
C LYS A 166 -15.26 39.65 -12.89
N LYS A 167 -15.35 40.67 -13.74
CA LYS A 167 -16.23 40.70 -14.93
C LYS A 167 -15.57 41.48 -16.07
N TYR A 168 -15.89 41.10 -17.31
CA TYR A 168 -15.56 41.88 -18.51
C TYR A 168 -16.62 42.93 -18.81
N SER A 169 -16.22 44.11 -19.28
CA SER A 169 -17.12 45.14 -19.77
C SER A 169 -16.58 45.77 -21.07
N GLY A 170 -17.49 46.12 -21.98
CA GLY A 170 -17.14 46.78 -23.24
C GLY A 170 -17.28 48.30 -23.16
N ARG A 171 -16.42 49.03 -23.89
CA ARG A 171 -16.52 50.48 -24.13
C ARG A 171 -16.31 50.79 -25.60
N TYR A 172 -17.05 51.75 -26.14
CA TYR A 172 -16.69 52.33 -27.44
C TYR A 172 -15.45 53.20 -27.26
N ILE A 173 -14.43 52.99 -28.10
CA ILE A 173 -13.14 53.68 -27.98
C ILE A 173 -12.63 54.18 -29.33
N TRP A 174 -11.83 55.24 -29.28
CA TRP A 174 -10.87 55.57 -30.32
C TRP A 174 -9.56 54.83 -30.01
N TRP A 175 -9.18 53.89 -30.88
CA TRP A 175 -7.90 53.20 -30.81
C TRP A 175 -6.90 53.93 -31.70
N LEU A 176 -5.86 54.46 -31.08
CA LEU A 176 -4.80 55.23 -31.72
C LEU A 176 -3.49 54.45 -31.70
N THR A 177 -2.80 54.46 -32.84
CA THR A 177 -1.40 54.05 -32.94
C THR A 177 -0.56 55.32 -33.14
N ILE A 178 0.25 55.66 -32.14
CA ILE A 178 0.98 56.94 -32.07
C ILE A 178 2.47 56.64 -32.03
N LYS A 179 3.19 57.02 -33.08
CA LYS A 179 4.66 57.01 -33.06
C LYS A 179 5.15 58.30 -32.42
N ILE A 180 6.01 58.20 -31.42
CA ILE A 180 6.72 59.31 -30.78
C ILE A 180 8.15 59.30 -31.33
N GLU A 181 8.70 60.48 -31.62
CA GLU A 181 10.03 60.60 -32.23
C GLU A 181 11.16 60.72 -31.19
N ASP A 182 10.90 61.32 -30.03
CA ASP A 182 11.90 61.50 -28.96
C ASP A 182 11.25 61.54 -27.54
N PRO A 183 11.54 60.57 -26.64
CA PRO A 183 12.23 59.32 -26.94
C PRO A 183 11.37 58.47 -27.90
N VAL A 184 12.01 57.77 -28.84
CA VAL A 184 11.28 56.96 -29.81
C VAL A 184 10.42 55.94 -29.08
N ALA A 185 9.13 55.92 -29.38
CA ALA A 185 8.18 54.96 -28.84
C ALA A 185 7.01 54.77 -29.82
N LEU A 186 6.30 53.65 -29.72
CA LEU A 186 5.09 53.41 -30.50
C LEU A 186 3.97 53.09 -29.53
N TYR A 187 3.06 54.01 -29.25
CA TYR A 187 1.99 53.77 -28.30
C TYR A 187 0.71 53.25 -28.98
N TRP A 188 0.08 52.25 -28.37
CA TRP A 188 -1.34 51.99 -28.53
C TRP A 188 -2.10 52.70 -27.42
N VAL A 189 -2.97 53.64 -27.78
CA VAL A 189 -3.79 54.39 -26.83
C VAL A 189 -5.25 54.14 -27.10
N TRP A 190 -6.00 53.78 -26.07
CA TRP A 190 -7.46 53.64 -26.09
C TRP A 190 -8.07 54.82 -25.36
N VAL A 191 -8.81 55.64 -26.09
CA VAL A 191 -9.53 56.79 -25.56
C VAL A 191 -11.01 56.45 -25.55
N ASP A 192 -11.67 56.56 -24.39
CA ASP A 192 -13.11 56.38 -24.29
C ASP A 192 -13.82 57.35 -25.24
N ALA A 193 -14.71 56.82 -26.09
CA ALA A 193 -15.32 57.57 -27.17
C ALA A 193 -16.35 58.61 -26.71
N GLN A 194 -16.74 58.61 -25.43
CA GLN A 194 -17.68 59.56 -24.85
C GLN A 194 -16.98 60.53 -23.88
N THR A 195 -16.23 59.98 -22.93
CA THR A 195 -15.66 60.78 -21.83
C THR A 195 -14.30 61.38 -22.18
N GLY A 196 -13.57 60.74 -23.10
CA GLY A 196 -12.20 61.11 -23.45
C GLY A 196 -11.17 60.65 -22.43
N GLU A 197 -11.58 59.80 -21.49
CA GLU A 197 -10.71 59.12 -20.54
C GLU A 197 -9.73 58.21 -21.29
N ILE A 198 -8.48 58.20 -20.86
CA ILE A 198 -7.48 57.26 -21.37
C ILE A 198 -7.66 55.94 -20.62
N LEU A 199 -8.32 54.99 -21.28
CA LEU A 199 -8.62 53.69 -20.70
C LEU A 199 -7.40 52.76 -20.72
N ARG A 200 -6.49 52.97 -21.68
CA ARG A 200 -5.26 52.18 -21.86
C ARG A 200 -4.24 53.00 -22.64
N ALA A 201 -2.98 52.94 -22.25
CA ALA A 201 -1.87 53.49 -23.01
C ALA A 201 -0.65 52.58 -22.83
N GLU A 202 -0.26 51.90 -23.90
CA GLU A 202 0.81 50.90 -23.86
C GLU A 202 1.88 51.22 -24.87
N ASN A 203 3.13 51.20 -24.41
CA ASN A 203 4.30 51.36 -25.26
C ASN A 203 4.60 50.03 -25.98
N GLN A 204 4.53 50.05 -27.30
CA GLN A 204 4.83 48.98 -28.25
C GLN A 204 6.25 49.14 -28.83
N LEU A 205 7.22 49.60 -28.02
CA LEU A 205 8.63 49.67 -28.39
C LEU A 205 9.12 48.34 -29.01
N PRO A 206 10.11 48.36 -29.93
CA PRO A 206 10.61 47.15 -30.57
C PRO A 206 11.05 46.12 -29.54
N THR A 207 10.55 44.90 -29.67
CA THR A 207 11.11 43.76 -28.96
C THR A 207 12.25 43.17 -29.75
N VAL A 208 13.26 42.68 -29.06
CA VAL A 208 14.19 41.73 -29.65
C VAL A 208 13.62 40.34 -29.40
N SER A 209 13.39 39.60 -30.48
CA SER A 209 12.87 38.25 -30.44
C SER A 209 13.81 37.28 -31.14
N GLY A 210 13.82 36.03 -30.71
CA GLY A 210 14.64 35.03 -31.36
C GLY A 210 14.44 33.69 -30.71
N ARG A 211 15.33 32.78 -31.04
CA ARG A 211 15.35 31.44 -30.50
C ARG A 211 16.72 31.12 -29.92
N ILE A 212 16.74 30.62 -28.69
CA ILE A 212 17.90 29.97 -28.12
C ILE A 212 17.78 28.47 -28.41
N THR A 213 18.78 27.96 -29.11
CA THR A 213 18.94 26.54 -29.41
C THR A 213 20.32 26.08 -28.95
N GLY A 214 20.52 24.78 -28.82
CA GLY A 214 21.81 24.24 -28.47
C GLY A 214 22.00 22.83 -28.96
N GLN A 215 23.27 22.48 -29.16
CA GLN A 215 23.70 21.14 -29.49
C GLN A 215 23.65 20.26 -28.25
N TYR A 216 23.10 19.05 -28.37
CA TYR A 216 23.07 18.08 -27.28
C TYR A 216 23.27 16.66 -27.83
N LEU A 217 23.59 15.75 -26.94
CA LEU A 217 23.73 14.32 -27.21
C LEU A 217 22.44 13.63 -26.72
N PRO A 218 21.66 12.98 -27.58
CA PRO A 218 20.36 12.43 -27.19
C PRO A 218 20.37 11.52 -25.96
N GLU A 219 21.28 10.55 -25.91
CA GLU A 219 21.37 9.58 -24.82
C GLU A 219 22.82 9.31 -24.40
N HIS A 220 23.71 9.07 -25.38
CA HIS A 220 25.08 8.62 -25.13
C HIS A 220 26.14 9.57 -25.68
N ARG A 221 27.37 9.46 -25.15
CA ARG A 221 28.51 10.30 -25.56
C ARG A 221 28.86 10.21 -27.05
N ASP A 222 28.59 9.07 -27.67
CA ASP A 222 28.94 8.73 -29.05
C ASP A 222 27.79 8.92 -30.04
N ASP A 223 26.66 9.43 -29.56
CA ASP A 223 25.56 9.81 -30.43
C ASP A 223 25.94 10.97 -31.36
N SER A 224 25.28 11.00 -32.52
CA SER A 224 25.31 12.19 -33.36
C SER A 224 24.74 13.38 -32.59
N VAL A 225 25.39 14.53 -32.70
CA VAL A 225 24.90 15.77 -32.09
C VAL A 225 23.57 16.20 -32.72
N HIS A 226 22.57 16.47 -31.89
CA HIS A 226 21.26 17.01 -32.28
C HIS A 226 21.14 18.47 -31.84
N VAL A 227 20.19 19.21 -32.42
CA VAL A 227 19.91 20.60 -32.05
C VAL A 227 18.47 20.73 -31.61
N ALA A 228 18.24 21.28 -30.41
CA ALA A 228 16.92 21.54 -29.86
C ALA A 228 16.83 22.94 -29.25
N GLY A 229 15.60 23.40 -29.01
CA GLY A 229 15.35 24.64 -28.27
C GLY A 229 15.80 24.51 -26.82
N PHE A 230 16.47 25.54 -26.29
CA PHE A 230 16.96 25.59 -24.92
C PHE A 230 15.95 26.36 -24.07
N PRO A 231 15.20 25.66 -23.19
CA PRO A 231 14.09 26.27 -22.50
C PRO A 231 14.55 27.06 -21.27
N TYR A 232 13.78 28.10 -20.94
CA TYR A 232 13.90 28.87 -19.70
C TYR A 232 15.26 29.54 -19.47
N GLU A 233 16.05 29.74 -20.53
CA GLU A 233 17.37 30.36 -20.46
C GLU A 233 17.25 31.84 -20.19
N TYR A 234 18.16 32.39 -19.41
CA TYR A 234 18.17 33.78 -18.99
C TYR A 234 18.71 34.68 -20.10
N ILE A 235 17.94 35.69 -20.51
CA ILE A 235 18.32 36.66 -21.54
C ILE A 235 18.22 38.08 -20.99
N VAL A 236 19.18 38.93 -21.35
CA VAL A 236 19.14 40.37 -21.10
C VAL A 236 19.30 41.12 -22.41
N VAL A 237 18.41 42.07 -22.69
CA VAL A 237 18.48 42.96 -23.85
C VAL A 237 18.35 44.40 -23.39
N ASP A 238 19.34 45.25 -23.65
CA ASP A 238 19.34 46.66 -23.24
C ASP A 238 19.00 46.89 -21.74
N GLY A 239 19.39 45.94 -20.88
CA GLY A 239 19.07 45.91 -19.45
C GLY A 239 17.70 45.33 -19.09
N GLY A 240 16.83 45.08 -20.05
CA GLY A 240 15.58 44.33 -19.88
C GLY A 240 15.84 42.83 -19.72
N VAL A 241 15.15 42.17 -18.81
CA VAL A 241 15.35 40.75 -18.49
C VAL A 241 14.20 39.90 -19.04
N GLY A 242 14.51 38.78 -19.67
CA GLY A 242 13.52 37.78 -20.06
C GLY A 242 14.06 36.36 -20.01
N TYR A 243 13.22 35.42 -20.41
CA TYR A 243 13.55 34.00 -20.48
C TYR A 243 13.02 33.37 -21.76
N SER A 244 13.69 32.35 -22.27
CA SER A 244 13.11 31.53 -23.34
C SER A 244 11.94 30.68 -22.81
N ASP A 245 10.98 30.37 -23.68
CA ASP A 245 9.87 29.45 -23.40
C ASP A 245 10.32 27.98 -23.51
N SER A 246 9.38 27.03 -23.40
CA SER A 246 9.67 25.58 -23.47
C SER A 246 10.22 25.13 -24.84
N SER A 247 10.08 25.95 -25.88
CA SER A 247 10.56 25.67 -27.25
C SER A 247 11.83 26.47 -27.62
N GLY A 248 12.36 27.24 -26.66
CA GLY A 248 13.54 28.09 -26.82
C GLY A 248 13.26 29.48 -27.38
N HIS A 249 12.01 29.85 -27.63
CA HIS A 249 11.68 31.18 -28.15
C HIS A 249 11.71 32.22 -27.04
N TYR A 250 12.24 33.41 -27.33
CA TYR A 250 12.25 34.52 -26.38
C TYR A 250 11.76 35.81 -27.04
N THR A 251 11.28 36.71 -26.19
CA THR A 251 10.93 38.08 -26.57
C THR A 251 11.25 38.95 -25.36
N VAL A 252 12.17 39.90 -25.53
CA VAL A 252 12.58 40.85 -24.48
C VAL A 252 12.43 42.27 -25.03
N GLY A 253 11.97 43.19 -24.18
CA GLY A 253 11.88 44.61 -24.56
C GLY A 253 13.27 45.17 -24.87
N GLY A 254 13.43 45.79 -26.05
CA GLY A 254 14.64 46.48 -26.46
C GLY A 254 14.43 47.98 -26.54
N SER A 255 15.53 48.72 -26.64
CA SER A 255 15.51 50.13 -27.01
C SER A 255 15.09 50.30 -28.48
N SER A 256 14.92 51.53 -28.94
CA SER A 256 14.54 51.85 -30.33
C SER A 256 15.72 52.02 -31.28
N SER A 257 16.97 51.93 -30.78
CA SER A 257 18.15 51.94 -31.63
C SER A 257 18.16 50.69 -32.51
N GLY A 258 18.63 50.80 -33.75
CA GLY A 258 18.85 49.63 -34.60
C GLY A 258 19.95 48.67 -34.08
N SER A 259 20.46 48.90 -32.88
CA SER A 259 21.55 48.21 -32.21
C SER A 259 21.17 47.96 -30.75
N HIS A 260 21.37 46.75 -30.23
CA HIS A 260 20.98 46.35 -28.86
C HIS A 260 22.13 45.62 -28.15
N THR A 261 22.34 45.86 -26.85
CA THR A 261 23.17 44.97 -26.04
C THR A 261 22.42 43.68 -25.76
N PHE A 262 23.11 42.54 -25.83
CA PHE A 262 22.52 41.22 -25.68
C PHE A 262 23.43 40.36 -24.81
N PHE A 263 22.86 39.81 -23.72
CA PHE A 263 23.55 38.87 -22.85
C PHE A 263 22.72 37.60 -22.63
N THR A 264 23.37 36.44 -22.74
CA THR A 264 22.84 35.15 -22.29
C THR A 264 23.97 34.20 -21.89
N ALA A 265 23.67 33.17 -21.13
CA ALA A 265 24.60 32.15 -20.66
C ALA A 265 23.81 30.89 -20.31
N LEU A 266 24.49 29.74 -20.15
CA LEU A 266 23.92 28.44 -19.74
C LEU A 266 23.37 28.46 -18.29
N ARG A 267 22.41 29.35 -18.03
CA ARG A 267 21.71 29.59 -16.78
C ARG A 267 20.29 30.04 -17.07
N GLY A 268 19.34 29.60 -16.25
CA GLY A 268 17.92 29.80 -16.50
C GLY A 268 17.09 29.79 -15.23
N ARG A 269 15.78 29.52 -15.39
CA ARG A 269 14.83 29.40 -14.27
C ARG A 269 15.10 28.18 -13.40
N TYR A 270 15.36 27.04 -14.02
CA TYR A 270 15.44 25.74 -13.34
C TYR A 270 16.82 25.10 -13.36
N CYS A 271 17.77 25.64 -14.12
CA CYS A 271 19.15 25.14 -14.21
C CYS A 271 20.15 26.29 -14.19
N ILE A 272 21.28 26.10 -13.52
CA ILE A 272 22.49 26.91 -13.68
C ILE A 272 23.69 25.99 -13.84
N VAL A 273 24.43 26.16 -14.93
CA VAL A 273 25.60 25.33 -15.20
C VAL A 273 26.84 25.95 -14.56
N ALA A 274 27.66 25.10 -13.96
CA ALA A 274 29.03 25.37 -13.55
C ALA A 274 29.98 24.41 -14.28
N ASP A 275 31.24 24.80 -14.48
CA ASP A 275 32.27 23.96 -15.09
C ASP A 275 33.63 24.28 -14.43
N ASP A 276 34.22 23.27 -13.81
CA ASP A 276 35.47 23.40 -13.04
C ASP A 276 36.73 23.32 -13.93
N ALA A 277 36.59 22.86 -15.18
CA ALA A 277 37.68 22.78 -16.15
C ALA A 277 37.67 23.97 -17.13
N HIS A 278 36.50 24.58 -17.35
CA HIS A 278 36.33 25.59 -18.37
C HIS A 278 35.44 26.77 -17.92
N THR A 279 35.62 27.93 -18.53
CA THR A 279 34.67 29.02 -18.35
C THR A 279 33.32 28.65 -18.95
N VAL A 280 32.25 28.76 -18.14
CA VAL A 280 30.86 28.55 -18.59
C VAL A 280 30.56 29.50 -19.75
N ARG A 281 30.02 28.95 -20.83
CA ARG A 281 29.73 29.72 -22.03
C ARG A 281 28.69 30.80 -21.79
N SER A 282 29.02 32.00 -22.27
CA SER A 282 28.13 33.15 -22.35
C SER A 282 28.28 33.83 -23.71
N ILE A 283 27.26 34.58 -24.09
CA ILE A 283 27.29 35.55 -25.18
C ILE A 283 27.03 36.88 -24.52
N ASP A 284 27.97 37.82 -24.68
CA ASP A 284 27.85 39.21 -24.31
C ASP A 284 28.27 40.02 -25.54
N THR A 285 27.29 40.56 -26.26
CA THR A 285 27.53 41.19 -27.56
C THR A 285 26.56 42.33 -27.82
N THR A 286 26.81 43.06 -28.90
CA THR A 286 25.87 43.99 -29.48
C THR A 286 25.31 43.40 -30.78
N ILE A 287 23.99 43.42 -30.95
CA ILE A 287 23.28 42.91 -32.13
C ILE A 287 22.65 44.06 -32.90
N ILE A 288 22.43 43.89 -34.21
CA ILE A 288 21.75 44.86 -35.07
C ILE A 288 20.42 44.26 -35.55
N GLY A 289 19.32 44.99 -35.34
CA GLY A 289 17.96 44.56 -35.73
C GLY A 289 17.14 43.92 -34.61
N ALA A 290 15.86 43.63 -34.92
CA ALA A 290 14.85 43.18 -33.95
C ALA A 290 14.83 41.65 -33.71
N SER A 291 15.81 40.92 -34.26
CA SER A 291 15.90 39.48 -34.06
C SER A 291 17.32 38.96 -33.96
N PHE A 292 17.55 38.03 -33.03
CA PHE A 292 18.84 37.39 -32.84
C PHE A 292 18.67 35.94 -32.35
N ASP A 293 18.98 34.99 -33.22
CA ASP A 293 18.98 33.58 -32.85
C ASP A 293 20.35 33.18 -32.28
N VAL A 294 20.32 32.42 -31.20
CA VAL A 294 21.50 31.84 -30.57
C VAL A 294 21.46 30.34 -30.80
N CYS A 295 22.59 29.78 -31.23
CA CYS A 295 22.81 28.35 -31.21
C CYS A 295 24.08 28.04 -30.43
N TRP A 296 23.93 27.39 -29.28
CA TRP A 296 25.05 26.84 -28.52
C TRP A 296 25.67 25.67 -29.29
N THR A 297 26.57 25.99 -30.22
CA THR A 297 27.41 25.02 -30.91
C THR A 297 28.67 24.77 -30.08
N ALA A 298 28.93 23.53 -29.68
CA ALA A 298 30.06 23.21 -28.82
C ALA A 298 31.02 22.26 -29.54
N PRO A 299 32.32 22.61 -29.66
CA PRO A 299 33.32 21.59 -29.94
C PRO A 299 33.38 20.61 -28.76
N PRO A 300 33.88 19.38 -28.95
CA PRO A 300 33.77 18.29 -27.97
C PRO A 300 34.20 18.64 -26.53
N MET A 301 35.12 19.60 -26.34
CA MET A 301 35.61 20.02 -25.02
C MET A 301 34.62 20.87 -24.19
N TYR A 302 33.52 21.33 -24.76
CA TYR A 302 32.50 22.14 -24.06
C TYR A 302 31.10 21.53 -24.14
N ILE A 303 30.96 20.32 -24.67
CA ILE A 303 29.64 19.75 -24.91
C ILE A 303 28.96 19.39 -23.59
N GLU A 304 29.71 19.04 -22.54
CA GLU A 304 29.21 18.69 -21.20
C GLU A 304 28.30 19.77 -20.63
N GLN A 305 28.76 21.02 -20.61
CA GLN A 305 28.01 22.15 -20.06
C GLN A 305 26.73 22.44 -20.85
N VAL A 306 26.76 22.28 -22.17
CA VAL A 306 25.57 22.45 -23.02
C VAL A 306 24.59 21.29 -22.82
N ASN A 307 25.11 20.07 -22.69
CA ASN A 307 24.34 18.85 -22.46
C ASN A 307 23.63 18.89 -21.10
N LEU A 308 24.33 19.28 -20.03
CA LEU A 308 23.74 19.45 -18.70
C LEU A 308 22.56 20.43 -18.72
N TYR A 309 22.71 21.60 -19.35
CA TYR A 309 21.63 22.57 -19.41
C TYR A 309 20.37 21.99 -20.09
N TYR A 310 20.56 21.28 -21.21
CA TYR A 310 19.46 20.65 -21.94
C TYR A 310 18.78 19.55 -21.12
N HIS A 311 19.55 18.58 -20.63
CA HIS A 311 19.02 17.39 -19.96
C HIS A 311 18.36 17.75 -18.62
N VAL A 312 18.94 18.64 -17.81
CA VAL A 312 18.35 19.06 -16.53
C VAL A 312 16.97 19.69 -16.73
N ASN A 313 16.81 20.58 -17.72
CA ASN A 313 15.51 21.16 -18.02
C ASN A 313 14.53 20.13 -18.63
N ARG A 314 15.02 19.16 -19.40
CA ARG A 314 14.20 18.09 -19.97
C ARG A 314 13.59 17.19 -18.90
N ILE A 315 14.39 16.72 -17.93
CA ILE A 315 13.88 15.90 -16.82
C ILE A 315 13.04 16.72 -15.83
N HIS A 316 13.37 17.99 -15.60
CA HIS A 316 12.51 18.90 -14.84
C HIS A 316 11.10 18.97 -15.44
N ASN A 317 11.00 19.15 -16.76
CA ASN A 317 9.71 19.21 -17.46
C ASN A 317 8.93 17.90 -17.36
N TYR A 318 9.61 16.75 -17.36
CA TYR A 318 8.98 15.46 -17.15
C TYR A 318 8.31 15.39 -15.76
N TYR A 319 9.04 15.66 -14.68
CA TYR A 319 8.44 15.70 -13.33
C TYR A 319 7.31 16.72 -13.21
N LYS A 320 7.51 17.92 -13.77
CA LYS A 320 6.55 19.01 -13.65
C LYS A 320 5.24 18.77 -14.42
N TYR A 321 5.35 18.48 -15.70
CA TYR A 321 4.20 18.49 -16.61
C TYR A 321 3.60 17.10 -16.80
N PHE A 322 4.39 16.04 -16.69
CA PHE A 322 3.90 14.67 -16.81
C PHE A 322 3.46 14.12 -15.45
N LEU A 323 4.34 14.17 -14.45
CA LEU A 323 4.05 13.67 -13.10
C LEU A 323 3.33 14.69 -12.21
N GLY A 324 3.14 15.93 -12.68
CA GLY A 324 2.41 16.97 -11.95
C GLY A 324 3.13 17.52 -10.72
N TYR A 325 4.46 17.35 -10.62
CA TYR A 325 5.24 17.69 -9.43
C TYR A 325 6.05 18.99 -9.59
N ASN A 326 5.62 20.04 -8.87
CA ASN A 326 6.27 21.36 -8.90
C ASN A 326 7.34 21.57 -7.81
N GLY A 327 7.67 20.54 -7.01
CA GLY A 327 8.63 20.68 -5.89
C GLY A 327 10.06 21.04 -6.31
N MET A 328 10.34 20.92 -7.61
CA MET A 328 11.61 21.25 -8.24
C MET A 328 11.62 22.60 -8.97
N ASP A 329 10.62 23.48 -8.74
CA ASP A 329 10.52 24.82 -9.33
C ASP A 329 11.54 25.82 -8.72
N TYR A 330 12.80 25.41 -8.65
CA TYR A 330 13.93 26.24 -8.25
C TYR A 330 15.12 25.97 -9.17
N ARG A 331 16.11 26.86 -9.11
CA ARG A 331 17.32 26.76 -9.93
C ARG A 331 18.25 25.68 -9.38
N VAL A 332 18.33 24.54 -10.05
CA VAL A 332 19.27 23.45 -9.74
C VAL A 332 20.66 23.81 -10.27
N SER A 333 21.68 23.66 -9.43
CA SER A 333 23.08 23.76 -9.84
C SER A 333 23.52 22.46 -10.51
N ALA A 334 24.01 22.53 -11.75
CA ALA A 334 24.53 21.39 -12.50
C ALA A 334 26.00 21.63 -12.86
N GLU A 335 26.91 20.89 -12.23
CA GLU A 335 28.35 21.11 -12.32
C GLU A 335 29.02 20.07 -13.21
N ALA A 336 29.62 20.51 -14.32
CA ALA A 336 30.47 19.69 -15.18
C ALA A 336 31.93 19.72 -14.71
N ASN A 337 32.66 18.64 -14.99
CA ASN A 337 34.11 18.55 -14.78
C ASN A 337 34.56 18.85 -13.35
N ASP A 338 33.74 18.50 -12.36
CA ASP A 338 34.02 18.69 -10.93
C ASP A 338 35.42 18.13 -10.61
N SER A 339 36.30 19.02 -10.14
CA SER A 339 37.70 18.69 -9.90
C SER A 339 37.93 17.79 -8.68
N ARG A 340 36.91 17.59 -7.84
CA ARG A 340 36.98 16.82 -6.59
C ARG A 340 36.80 15.32 -6.81
N ILE A 341 36.20 14.91 -7.93
CA ILE A 341 35.84 13.52 -8.21
C ILE A 341 36.19 13.12 -9.66
N THR A 342 36.50 11.84 -9.85
CA THR A 342 36.68 11.19 -11.15
C THR A 342 36.00 9.84 -11.14
N ASP A 343 35.59 9.32 -12.30
CA ASP A 343 34.85 8.04 -12.40
C ASP A 343 33.55 8.01 -11.55
N ASN A 344 32.91 9.17 -11.33
CA ASN A 344 31.67 9.25 -10.55
C ASN A 344 30.82 10.49 -10.90
N ALA A 345 29.55 10.45 -10.51
CA ALA A 345 28.63 11.59 -10.41
C ALA A 345 27.88 11.48 -9.07
N TYR A 346 27.32 12.59 -8.57
CA TYR A 346 26.50 12.56 -7.36
C TYR A 346 25.56 13.76 -7.24
N SER A 347 24.53 13.58 -6.41
CA SER A 347 23.65 14.63 -5.91
C SER A 347 24.00 14.98 -4.46
N ASP A 348 24.08 16.27 -4.13
CA ASP A 348 24.33 16.74 -2.75
C ASP A 348 23.05 17.14 -1.98
N GLY A 349 21.88 16.91 -2.60
CA GLY A 349 20.57 17.33 -2.10
C GLY A 349 20.14 18.74 -2.53
N MET A 350 21.01 19.52 -3.16
CA MET A 350 20.74 20.87 -3.68
C MET A 350 21.12 21.04 -5.17
N GLY A 351 22.17 20.35 -5.61
CA GLY A 351 22.69 20.32 -6.97
C GLY A 351 23.17 18.92 -7.38
N ILE A 352 23.65 18.84 -8.61
CA ILE A 352 24.18 17.63 -9.23
C ILE A 352 25.58 17.90 -9.78
N HIS A 353 26.49 16.96 -9.58
CA HIS A 353 27.91 17.12 -9.82
C HIS A 353 28.46 15.95 -10.64
N PHE A 354 29.19 16.26 -11.71
CA PHE A 354 29.74 15.27 -12.62
C PHE A 354 31.26 15.42 -12.66
N GLY A 355 31.96 14.37 -12.25
CA GLY A 355 33.41 14.37 -12.18
C GLY A 355 34.08 14.47 -13.54
N ARG A 356 35.36 14.83 -13.52
CA ARG A 356 36.20 14.77 -14.73
C ARG A 356 36.28 13.34 -15.24
N GLU A 357 36.50 13.20 -16.54
CA GLU A 357 36.74 11.90 -17.15
C GLU A 357 37.88 11.18 -16.41
N GLY A 358 37.60 9.97 -15.93
CA GLY A 358 38.54 9.19 -15.14
C GLY A 358 39.16 8.04 -15.93
N SER A 359 39.71 7.07 -15.21
CA SER A 359 40.42 5.94 -15.81
C SER A 359 39.48 4.84 -16.32
N ASN A 360 38.29 4.72 -15.71
CA ASN A 360 37.36 3.62 -15.96
C ASN A 360 36.11 4.05 -16.72
N LEU A 361 35.63 5.26 -16.45
CA LEU A 361 34.41 5.82 -17.02
C LEU A 361 34.73 7.02 -17.90
N TYR A 362 33.91 7.20 -18.93
CA TYR A 362 33.83 8.46 -19.65
C TYR A 362 33.21 9.55 -18.76
N ASN A 363 33.30 10.81 -19.18
CA ASN A 363 32.64 11.91 -18.47
C ASN A 363 31.12 11.67 -18.41
N LEU A 364 30.57 11.53 -17.19
CA LEU A 364 29.18 11.15 -16.99
C LEU A 364 28.19 12.28 -17.32
N ALA A 365 28.65 13.53 -17.46
CA ALA A 365 27.83 14.64 -17.97
C ALA A 365 27.43 14.49 -19.46
N LEU A 366 27.92 13.44 -20.13
CA LEU A 366 27.60 13.12 -21.53
C LEU A 366 26.48 12.08 -21.67
N PHE A 367 25.93 11.57 -20.56
CA PHE A 367 24.96 10.48 -20.55
C PHE A 367 23.64 10.95 -19.95
N ALA A 368 22.57 10.90 -20.75
CA ALA A 368 21.28 11.48 -20.38
C ALA A 368 20.68 10.80 -19.14
N ASP A 369 20.76 9.47 -19.08
CA ASP A 369 20.25 8.65 -17.99
C ASP A 369 20.94 8.95 -16.66
N VAL A 370 22.28 9.09 -16.65
CA VAL A 370 23.04 9.47 -15.45
C VAL A 370 22.67 10.87 -14.98
N ILE A 371 22.49 11.83 -15.89
CA ILE A 371 22.02 13.18 -15.53
C ILE A 371 20.63 13.11 -14.87
N TYR A 372 19.74 12.30 -15.42
CA TYR A 372 18.38 12.13 -14.90
C TYR A 372 18.37 11.38 -13.56
N HIS A 373 19.29 10.44 -13.35
CA HIS A 373 19.47 9.72 -12.09
C HIS A 373 19.85 10.68 -10.96
N GLU A 374 20.88 11.51 -11.17
CA GLU A 374 21.29 12.50 -10.17
C GLU A 374 20.20 13.54 -9.89
N TYR A 375 19.46 13.96 -10.92
CA TYR A 375 18.32 14.85 -10.74
C TYR A 375 17.21 14.19 -9.92
N THR A 376 16.98 12.89 -10.11
CA THR A 376 15.95 12.12 -9.40
C THR A 376 16.26 12.00 -7.92
N HIS A 377 17.53 11.95 -7.50
CA HIS A 377 17.89 12.07 -6.08
C HIS A 377 17.40 13.36 -5.45
N LEU A 378 17.49 14.50 -6.17
CA LEU A 378 16.95 15.78 -5.68
C LEU A 378 15.42 15.72 -5.52
N VAL A 379 14.73 15.07 -6.46
CA VAL A 379 13.28 14.83 -6.36
C VAL A 379 12.97 13.95 -5.15
N THR A 380 13.69 12.85 -4.95
CA THR A 380 13.56 11.97 -3.79
C THR A 380 13.73 12.73 -2.47
N ALA A 381 14.74 13.59 -2.37
CA ALA A 381 14.99 14.41 -1.18
C ALA A 381 13.87 15.42 -0.87
N ARG A 382 13.07 15.83 -1.88
CA ARG A 382 11.92 16.74 -1.70
C ARG A 382 10.58 16.04 -1.53
N VAL A 383 10.46 14.82 -2.05
CA VAL A 383 9.27 13.98 -1.89
C VAL A 383 9.17 13.40 -0.49
N TYR A 384 10.30 12.96 0.07
CA TYR A 384 10.34 12.32 1.37
C TYR A 384 10.67 13.31 2.49
N PRO A 385 9.99 13.23 3.65
CA PRO A 385 10.46 13.87 4.86
C PRO A 385 11.87 13.39 5.24
N SER A 386 12.68 14.29 5.81
CA SER A 386 14.05 13.98 6.21
C SER A 386 14.12 12.75 7.12
N GLY A 387 15.05 11.83 6.82
CA GLY A 387 15.24 10.58 7.57
C GLY A 387 14.32 9.42 7.19
N THR A 388 13.35 9.61 6.28
CA THR A 388 12.42 8.53 5.89
C THR A 388 13.10 7.43 5.05
N LEU A 389 14.04 7.83 4.18
CA LEU A 389 14.87 6.93 3.38
C LEU A 389 16.33 7.08 3.81
N PRO A 390 16.77 6.45 4.91
CA PRO A 390 18.20 6.36 5.20
C PRO A 390 18.89 5.67 4.02
N TYR A 391 20.08 6.13 3.64
CA TYR A 391 20.81 5.63 2.48
C TYR A 391 21.51 4.29 2.79
N SER A 392 20.74 3.33 3.29
CA SER A 392 21.14 1.98 3.67
C SER A 392 19.90 1.07 3.68
N GLY A 393 20.12 -0.25 3.56
CA GLY A 393 19.04 -1.23 3.50
C GLY A 393 18.01 -0.92 2.41
N GLN A 394 16.72 -1.20 2.67
CA GLN A 394 15.64 -0.91 1.72
C GLN A 394 15.48 0.58 1.44
N GLY A 395 15.76 1.46 2.41
CA GLY A 395 15.65 2.91 2.21
C GLY A 395 16.64 3.42 1.16
N GLY A 396 17.89 2.94 1.22
CA GLY A 396 18.92 3.24 0.23
C GLY A 396 18.59 2.62 -1.13
N ALA A 397 18.17 1.35 -1.14
CA ALA A 397 17.77 0.65 -2.35
C ALA A 397 16.58 1.32 -3.06
N ILE A 398 15.61 1.87 -2.32
CA ILE A 398 14.51 2.66 -2.88
C ILE A 398 15.02 3.98 -3.46
N ASN A 399 15.92 4.67 -2.75
CA ASN A 399 16.47 5.94 -3.21
C ASN A 399 17.19 5.77 -4.56
N GLU A 400 18.10 4.79 -4.63
CA GLU A 400 18.75 4.35 -5.86
C GLU A 400 17.77 3.83 -6.91
N GLY A 401 16.80 3.01 -6.50
CA GLY A 401 15.86 2.36 -7.40
C GLY A 401 14.95 3.36 -8.12
N ARG A 402 14.55 4.43 -7.44
CA ARG A 402 13.82 5.54 -8.08
C ARG A 402 14.71 6.28 -9.07
N SER A 403 15.95 6.56 -8.67
CA SER A 403 16.94 7.22 -9.52
C SER A 403 17.34 6.38 -10.74
N ASP A 404 17.20 5.06 -10.68
CA ASP A 404 17.37 4.18 -11.84
C ASP A 404 16.08 4.09 -12.69
N TYR A 405 14.92 3.95 -12.05
CA TYR A 405 13.64 3.69 -12.72
C TYR A 405 13.15 4.85 -13.59
N PHE A 406 13.13 6.09 -13.08
CA PHE A 406 12.58 7.20 -13.85
C PHE A 406 13.38 7.52 -15.12
N PRO A 407 14.73 7.56 -15.10
CA PRO A 407 15.52 7.71 -16.33
C PRO A 407 15.27 6.58 -17.33
N CYS A 408 15.30 5.33 -16.87
CA CYS A 408 15.07 4.14 -17.69
C CYS A 408 13.67 4.18 -18.33
N SER A 409 12.65 4.51 -17.53
CA SER A 409 11.27 4.60 -18.01
C SER A 409 11.09 5.72 -19.04
N PHE A 410 11.67 6.89 -18.78
CA PHE A 410 11.59 8.08 -19.64
C PHE A 410 12.30 7.89 -20.98
N LEU A 411 13.46 7.23 -20.99
CA LEU A 411 14.21 6.90 -22.20
C LEU A 411 13.71 5.62 -22.89
N ASN A 412 12.85 4.85 -22.20
CA ASN A 412 12.38 3.55 -22.65
C ASN A 412 13.51 2.54 -22.90
N ASP A 413 14.49 2.52 -21.99
CA ASP A 413 15.60 1.57 -21.96
C ASP A 413 15.76 1.04 -20.53
N SER A 414 15.87 -0.27 -20.34
CA SER A 414 16.01 -0.86 -19.00
C SER A 414 17.43 -0.72 -18.43
N ARG A 415 18.39 -0.31 -19.25
CA ARG A 415 19.82 -0.39 -18.96
C ARG A 415 20.30 0.95 -18.45
N MET A 416 20.52 1.04 -17.14
CA MET A 416 21.03 2.24 -16.49
C MET A 416 22.55 2.34 -16.63
N GLY A 417 23.04 3.50 -17.07
CA GLY A 417 24.45 3.83 -17.24
C GLY A 417 25.12 3.00 -18.33
N ASP A 418 24.42 2.66 -19.42
CA ASP A 418 25.01 1.91 -20.53
C ASP A 418 26.04 2.74 -21.32
N ARG A 419 27.08 2.05 -21.81
CA ARG A 419 28.20 2.65 -22.57
C ARG A 419 29.08 3.65 -21.82
N THR A 420 28.91 3.76 -20.51
CA THR A 420 29.73 4.61 -19.63
C THR A 420 31.14 4.03 -19.41
N PHE A 421 31.29 2.70 -19.42
CA PHE A 421 32.56 2.01 -19.18
C PHE A 421 33.48 2.03 -20.41
N LYS A 422 34.70 2.52 -20.23
CA LYS A 422 35.74 2.55 -21.28
C LYS A 422 36.19 1.15 -21.70
N ALA A 423 36.39 0.26 -20.74
CA ALA A 423 36.86 -1.10 -20.97
C ALA A 423 35.75 -2.04 -21.48
N SER A 424 34.48 -1.67 -21.34
CA SER A 424 33.33 -2.48 -21.74
C SER A 424 32.19 -1.61 -22.24
N PRO A 425 32.32 -1.02 -23.44
CA PRO A 425 31.38 -0.01 -23.95
C PRO A 425 29.95 -0.52 -24.21
N SER A 426 29.69 -1.82 -24.07
CA SER A 426 28.35 -2.42 -24.18
C SER A 426 27.74 -2.78 -22.82
N ALA A 427 28.47 -2.62 -21.72
CA ALA A 427 27.98 -2.92 -20.39
C ALA A 427 27.15 -1.77 -19.84
N ALA A 428 26.08 -2.11 -19.12
CA ALA A 428 25.31 -1.20 -18.28
C ALA A 428 25.83 -1.26 -16.84
N MET A 429 25.67 -0.18 -16.08
CA MET A 429 25.95 -0.20 -14.65
C MET A 429 24.96 -1.12 -13.92
N ARG A 430 23.68 -1.04 -14.30
CA ARG A 430 22.56 -1.84 -13.77
C ARG A 430 21.53 -2.09 -14.86
N ASP A 431 20.77 -3.17 -14.77
CA ASP A 431 19.68 -3.48 -15.71
C ASP A 431 18.40 -3.78 -14.92
N LEU A 432 17.34 -3.02 -15.20
CA LEU A 432 16.04 -3.19 -14.56
C LEU A 432 15.29 -4.41 -15.12
N ASN A 433 15.65 -4.91 -16.30
CA ASN A 433 15.12 -6.15 -16.83
C ASN A 433 15.87 -7.35 -16.23
N ASN A 434 15.60 -7.65 -14.96
CA ASN A 434 16.30 -8.68 -14.19
C ASN A 434 15.31 -9.56 -13.41
N SER A 435 15.83 -10.57 -12.69
CA SER A 435 15.02 -11.49 -11.87
C SER A 435 15.47 -11.52 -10.40
N LYS A 436 16.07 -10.43 -9.90
CA LYS A 436 16.59 -10.35 -8.53
C LYS A 436 15.45 -10.29 -7.52
N ARG A 437 15.53 -11.04 -6.43
CA ARG A 437 14.44 -11.19 -5.47
C ARG A 437 14.83 -10.76 -4.06
N TYR A 438 13.88 -10.18 -3.34
CA TYR A 438 13.98 -9.93 -1.90
C TYR A 438 13.53 -11.19 -1.12
N PRO A 439 14.19 -11.54 0.00
CA PRO A 439 15.46 -11.01 0.49
C PRO A 439 16.70 -11.69 -0.12
N THR A 440 16.54 -12.68 -1.00
CA THR A 440 17.63 -13.59 -1.42
C THR A 440 18.81 -12.89 -2.10
N ASP A 441 18.55 -11.83 -2.87
CA ASP A 441 19.57 -11.08 -3.62
C ASP A 441 20.00 -9.79 -2.92
N MET A 442 19.49 -9.52 -1.70
CA MET A 442 19.86 -8.35 -0.93
C MET A 442 21.24 -8.54 -0.30
N VAL A 443 22.17 -7.63 -0.59
CA VAL A 443 23.59 -7.70 -0.16
C VAL A 443 24.00 -6.55 0.75
N GLY A 444 23.09 -5.63 1.09
CA GLY A 444 23.33 -4.51 1.99
C GLY A 444 24.04 -3.33 1.32
N GLU A 445 24.03 -3.29 -0.01
CA GLU A 445 24.64 -2.25 -0.84
C GLU A 445 23.53 -1.60 -1.69
N PRO A 446 23.17 -0.32 -1.44
CA PRO A 446 22.02 0.34 -2.06
C PRO A 446 21.92 0.20 -3.58
N HIS A 447 23.02 0.31 -4.32
CA HIS A 447 23.00 0.27 -5.79
C HIS A 447 22.76 -1.16 -6.32
N ARG A 448 23.28 -2.19 -5.64
CA ARG A 448 22.98 -3.58 -5.99
C ARG A 448 21.57 -3.97 -5.60
N ASP A 449 21.14 -3.55 -4.43
CA ASP A 449 19.83 -3.88 -3.85
C ASP A 449 18.69 -3.14 -4.58
N SER A 450 18.97 -1.98 -5.19
CA SER A 450 17.98 -1.17 -5.94
C SER A 450 17.35 -1.93 -7.10
N GLN A 451 18.12 -2.81 -7.76
CA GLN A 451 17.68 -3.57 -8.93
C GLN A 451 16.52 -4.52 -8.62
N ILE A 452 16.27 -4.85 -7.35
CA ILE A 452 15.10 -5.63 -6.93
C ILE A 452 13.83 -4.79 -7.12
N ILE A 453 13.78 -3.60 -6.52
CA ILE A 453 12.58 -2.77 -6.52
C ILE A 453 12.38 -2.06 -7.87
N SER A 454 13.45 -1.59 -8.50
CA SER A 454 13.37 -0.99 -9.84
C SER A 454 13.06 -2.03 -10.92
N GLY A 455 13.47 -3.29 -10.73
CA GLY A 455 13.06 -4.41 -11.57
C GLY A 455 11.56 -4.71 -11.47
N ALA A 456 11.01 -4.74 -10.26
CA ALA A 456 9.57 -4.91 -10.05
C ALA A 456 8.76 -3.83 -10.78
N TRP A 457 9.15 -2.56 -10.66
CA TRP A 457 8.48 -1.48 -11.39
C TRP A 457 8.65 -1.58 -12.90
N TRP A 458 9.81 -2.05 -13.39
CA TRP A 458 10.02 -2.29 -14.82
C TRP A 458 9.11 -3.39 -15.36
N ASP A 459 8.95 -4.49 -14.61
CA ASP A 459 8.03 -5.57 -14.97
C ASP A 459 6.58 -5.08 -15.08
N ILE A 460 6.11 -4.29 -14.11
CA ILE A 460 4.77 -3.66 -14.13
C ILE A 460 4.63 -2.74 -15.34
N ARG A 461 5.66 -1.89 -15.57
CA ARG A 461 5.69 -0.95 -16.70
C ARG A 461 5.56 -1.63 -18.06
N ARG A 462 6.15 -2.80 -18.26
CA ARG A 462 6.03 -3.52 -19.54
C ARG A 462 4.59 -3.93 -19.84
N VAL A 463 3.76 -4.11 -18.82
CA VAL A 463 2.37 -4.53 -18.97
C VAL A 463 1.42 -3.33 -19.00
N LEU A 464 1.53 -2.42 -18.03
CA LEU A 464 0.62 -1.27 -17.88
C LEU A 464 1.04 -0.03 -18.70
N GLY A 465 2.29 0.00 -19.16
CA GLY A 465 2.89 1.12 -19.87
C GLY A 465 3.50 2.18 -18.94
N ALA A 466 4.48 2.91 -19.47
CA ALA A 466 5.26 3.92 -18.74
C ALA A 466 4.39 4.93 -18.01
N GLY A 467 3.39 5.52 -18.67
CA GLY A 467 2.68 6.63 -18.08
C GLY A 467 1.90 6.30 -16.82
N TYR A 468 1.26 5.13 -16.80
CA TYR A 468 0.50 4.71 -15.64
C TYR A 468 1.44 4.26 -14.51
N THR A 469 2.42 3.39 -14.81
CA THR A 469 3.37 2.91 -13.79
C THR A 469 4.22 4.03 -13.20
N ASP A 470 4.69 4.99 -14.00
CA ASP A 470 5.45 6.14 -13.51
C ASP A 470 4.62 7.00 -12.54
N THR A 471 3.31 7.14 -12.80
CA THR A 471 2.38 7.84 -11.92
C THR A 471 2.21 7.07 -10.61
N LEU A 472 2.00 5.76 -10.66
CA LEU A 472 1.89 4.91 -9.48
C LEU A 472 3.15 4.97 -8.60
N VAL A 473 4.34 4.80 -9.19
CA VAL A 473 5.63 4.87 -8.46
C VAL A 473 5.85 6.26 -7.86
N HIS A 474 5.52 7.32 -8.61
CA HIS A 474 5.67 8.69 -8.11
C HIS A 474 4.73 8.99 -6.94
N LEU A 475 3.43 8.64 -7.07
CA LEU A 475 2.42 8.90 -6.06
C LEU A 475 2.60 8.04 -4.80
N ALA A 476 3.05 6.79 -4.93
CA ALA A 476 3.37 5.93 -3.79
C ALA A 476 4.47 6.56 -2.89
N ALA A 477 5.42 7.25 -3.51
CA ALA A 477 6.43 8.03 -2.82
C ALA A 477 5.85 9.35 -2.24
N LEU A 478 5.10 10.10 -3.05
CA LEU A 478 4.63 11.45 -2.73
C LEU A 478 3.55 11.47 -1.66
N LEU A 479 2.55 10.60 -1.77
CA LEU A 479 1.39 10.54 -0.88
C LEU A 479 1.61 9.53 0.24
N GLY A 480 2.09 8.34 -0.14
CA GLY A 480 2.26 7.22 0.77
C GLY A 480 3.57 7.24 1.56
N HIS A 481 4.57 8.01 1.13
CA HIS A 481 5.93 7.97 1.70
C HIS A 481 6.47 6.53 1.81
N ALA A 482 6.21 5.71 0.80
CA ALA A 482 6.62 4.31 0.78
C ALA A 482 8.13 4.17 1.02
N ASN A 483 8.51 3.52 2.12
CA ASN A 483 9.90 3.44 2.60
C ASN A 483 10.42 2.01 2.78
N THR A 484 9.61 1.02 2.38
CA THR A 484 9.97 -0.38 2.24
C THR A 484 9.40 -0.91 0.92
N PHE A 485 9.94 -2.01 0.41
CA PHE A 485 9.47 -2.64 -0.83
C PHE A 485 7.99 -3.06 -0.71
N GLU A 486 7.62 -3.67 0.42
CA GLU A 486 6.24 -4.08 0.70
C GLU A 486 5.28 -2.89 0.78
N ARG A 487 5.73 -1.77 1.36
CA ARG A 487 4.90 -0.56 1.41
C ARG A 487 4.69 0.01 0.01
N TYR A 488 5.68 -0.08 -0.88
CA TYR A 488 5.52 0.34 -2.26
C TYR A 488 4.44 -0.46 -3.00
N LEU A 489 4.41 -1.79 -2.82
CA LEU A 489 3.33 -2.64 -3.31
C LEU A 489 1.96 -2.16 -2.80
N ASN A 490 1.83 -1.99 -1.47
CA ASN A 490 0.56 -1.61 -0.86
C ASN A 490 0.07 -0.21 -1.30
N GLU A 491 0.95 0.79 -1.32
CA GLU A 491 0.58 2.15 -1.72
C GLU A 491 0.23 2.20 -3.22
N MET A 492 0.91 1.43 -4.07
CA MET A 492 0.53 1.33 -5.49
C MET A 492 -0.86 0.74 -5.68
N LEU A 493 -1.24 -0.28 -4.90
CA LEU A 493 -2.61 -0.82 -4.92
C LEU A 493 -3.63 0.22 -4.45
N VAL A 494 -3.33 0.96 -3.36
CA VAL A 494 -4.21 2.06 -2.89
C VAL A 494 -4.41 3.15 -3.93
N ILE A 495 -3.39 3.44 -4.75
CA ILE A 495 -3.48 4.46 -5.81
C ILE A 495 -4.20 3.91 -7.06
N ASP A 496 -4.06 2.62 -7.33
CA ASP A 496 -4.71 1.91 -8.45
C ASP A 496 -6.22 1.72 -8.21
N ASP A 497 -6.63 1.57 -6.95
CA ASP A 497 -7.98 1.31 -6.49
C ASP A 497 -9.02 2.35 -6.96
N ASP A 498 -10.20 1.89 -7.37
CA ASP A 498 -11.24 2.73 -7.98
C ASP A 498 -12.51 2.90 -7.13
N ASP A 499 -12.65 2.17 -6.02
CA ASP A 499 -13.85 2.21 -5.17
C ASP A 499 -13.60 2.27 -3.65
N HIS A 500 -12.34 2.34 -3.21
CA HIS A 500 -11.92 2.31 -1.81
C HIS A 500 -12.17 0.97 -1.09
N ASP A 501 -12.32 -0.14 -1.83
CA ASP A 501 -12.49 -1.49 -1.30
C ASP A 501 -11.48 -2.49 -1.91
N LEU A 502 -10.25 -2.44 -1.37
CA LEU A 502 -9.17 -3.38 -1.72
C LEU A 502 -9.53 -4.87 -1.55
N THR A 503 -10.63 -5.22 -0.87
CA THR A 503 -11.04 -6.64 -0.70
C THR A 503 -11.62 -7.24 -1.97
N ASN A 504 -12.05 -6.42 -2.93
CA ASN A 504 -12.52 -6.88 -4.23
C ASN A 504 -11.42 -6.85 -5.31
N GLY A 505 -10.21 -6.39 -4.96
CA GLY A 505 -9.07 -6.19 -5.84
C GLY A 505 -8.87 -4.72 -6.19
N THR A 506 -8.04 -4.45 -7.18
CA THR A 506 -7.90 -3.13 -7.82
C THR A 506 -7.88 -3.37 -9.33
N PRO A 507 -8.17 -2.37 -10.17
CA PRO A 507 -8.26 -2.53 -11.63
C PRO A 507 -7.07 -3.27 -12.27
N HIS A 508 -5.86 -3.08 -11.75
CA HIS A 508 -4.62 -3.70 -12.24
C HIS A 508 -3.87 -4.47 -11.14
N ALA A 509 -4.57 -4.94 -10.10
CA ALA A 509 -3.97 -5.70 -9.00
C ALA A 509 -3.14 -6.89 -9.51
N ALA A 510 -3.65 -7.59 -10.53
CA ALA A 510 -3.01 -8.73 -11.17
C ALA A 510 -1.58 -8.41 -11.66
N GLU A 511 -1.43 -7.34 -12.44
CA GLU A 511 -0.18 -6.90 -13.04
C GLU A 511 0.78 -6.37 -11.98
N ILE A 512 0.27 -5.58 -11.03
CA ILE A 512 1.04 -5.01 -9.93
C ILE A 512 1.62 -6.15 -9.06
N TYR A 513 0.78 -7.05 -8.56
CA TYR A 513 1.24 -8.18 -7.75
C TYR A 513 2.22 -9.08 -8.49
N THR A 514 1.98 -9.36 -9.77
CA THR A 514 2.88 -10.21 -10.56
C THR A 514 4.28 -9.60 -10.65
N GLY A 515 4.37 -8.30 -10.94
CA GLY A 515 5.66 -7.59 -11.01
C GLY A 515 6.40 -7.62 -9.67
N TYR A 516 5.72 -7.39 -8.55
CA TYR A 516 6.35 -7.50 -7.23
C TYR A 516 6.73 -8.94 -6.85
N HIS A 517 5.87 -9.91 -7.13
CA HIS A 517 6.08 -11.32 -6.80
C HIS A 517 7.29 -11.92 -7.52
N ASN A 518 7.50 -11.55 -8.80
CA ASN A 518 8.69 -11.93 -9.56
C ASN A 518 9.98 -11.55 -8.82
N HIS A 519 9.95 -10.44 -8.09
CA HIS A 519 11.05 -9.90 -7.29
C HIS A 519 10.93 -10.24 -5.78
N GLY A 520 10.11 -11.22 -5.40
CA GLY A 520 10.01 -11.72 -4.02
C GLY A 520 9.38 -10.74 -3.03
N ILE A 521 8.58 -9.80 -3.53
CA ILE A 521 7.87 -8.80 -2.73
C ILE A 521 6.37 -9.14 -2.77
N GLY A 522 5.67 -9.02 -1.65
CA GLY A 522 4.29 -9.49 -1.50
C GLY A 522 4.15 -10.94 -1.00
N PRO A 523 2.91 -11.43 -0.86
CA PRO A 523 2.62 -12.74 -0.29
C PRO A 523 3.18 -13.90 -1.15
N SER A 524 3.53 -15.00 -0.47
CA SER A 524 4.08 -16.20 -1.10
C SER A 524 3.06 -16.96 -1.97
N GLU A 525 1.77 -16.77 -1.71
CA GLU A 525 0.66 -17.36 -2.47
C GLU A 525 -0.27 -16.27 -2.98
N ILE A 526 -0.51 -16.26 -4.30
CA ILE A 526 -1.40 -15.30 -4.97
C ILE A 526 -2.83 -15.87 -5.09
N LEU A 527 -2.95 -17.19 -5.23
CA LEU A 527 -4.20 -17.94 -5.35
C LEU A 527 -4.03 -19.34 -4.76
N SER A 528 -4.90 -19.76 -3.84
CA SER A 528 -4.90 -21.12 -3.28
C SER A 528 -6.32 -21.65 -3.02
N ILE A 529 -6.45 -22.98 -3.04
CA ILE A 529 -7.72 -23.70 -2.84
C ILE A 529 -7.57 -24.62 -1.63
N ASP A 530 -8.38 -24.37 -0.60
CA ASP A 530 -8.49 -25.21 0.59
C ASP A 530 -9.82 -25.98 0.57
N HIS A 531 -9.74 -27.30 0.73
CA HIS A 531 -10.88 -28.20 0.61
C HIS A 531 -10.66 -29.49 1.41
N ILE A 532 -11.66 -29.86 2.22
CA ILE A 532 -11.71 -31.15 2.92
C ILE A 532 -12.38 -32.19 2.01
N PRO A 533 -11.67 -33.27 1.62
CA PRO A 533 -12.22 -34.26 0.71
C PRO A 533 -13.51 -34.91 1.24
N LEU A 534 -14.46 -35.20 0.35
CA LEU A 534 -15.63 -35.99 0.71
C LEU A 534 -15.22 -37.43 1.02
N GLY A 535 -15.67 -37.94 2.17
CA GLY A 535 -15.65 -39.37 2.48
C GLY A 535 -16.76 -40.14 1.73
N ASP A 536 -16.82 -41.45 1.96
CA ASP A 536 -17.82 -42.32 1.36
C ASP A 536 -19.26 -41.87 1.72
N ARG A 537 -20.22 -42.17 0.84
CA ARG A 537 -21.61 -41.69 0.95
C ARG A 537 -22.61 -42.83 0.86
N GLU A 538 -23.61 -42.83 1.73
CA GLU A 538 -24.75 -43.77 1.65
C GLU A 538 -25.96 -43.20 0.90
N ASP A 539 -26.02 -41.87 0.76
CA ASP A 539 -27.14 -41.19 0.10
C ASP A 539 -27.11 -41.46 -1.41
N THR A 540 -28.23 -41.98 -1.93
CA THR A 540 -28.41 -42.33 -3.34
C THR A 540 -29.44 -41.43 -4.04
N VAL A 541 -29.97 -40.43 -3.33
CA VAL A 541 -31.07 -39.58 -3.80
C VAL A 541 -30.68 -38.09 -3.76
N GLY A 542 -29.95 -37.65 -2.73
CA GLY A 542 -29.47 -36.28 -2.58
C GLY A 542 -28.16 -35.99 -3.34
N THR A 543 -27.95 -34.73 -3.71
CA THR A 543 -26.67 -34.28 -4.29
C THR A 543 -25.57 -34.25 -3.22
N TYR A 544 -24.33 -34.48 -3.63
CA TYR A 544 -23.16 -34.37 -2.76
C TYR A 544 -22.59 -32.97 -2.84
N GLU A 545 -22.77 -32.20 -1.78
CA GLU A 545 -22.26 -30.84 -1.68
C GLU A 545 -20.75 -30.85 -1.42
N VAL A 546 -20.00 -30.05 -2.19
CA VAL A 546 -18.55 -29.87 -2.07
C VAL A 546 -18.27 -28.42 -1.71
N ARG A 547 -17.77 -28.20 -0.48
CA ARG A 547 -17.42 -26.87 0.05
C ARG A 547 -15.94 -26.60 -0.10
N VAL A 548 -15.62 -25.38 -0.52
CA VAL A 548 -14.27 -24.97 -0.92
C VAL A 548 -14.00 -23.56 -0.43
N ARG A 549 -12.82 -23.33 0.14
CA ARG A 549 -12.30 -21.98 0.39
C ARG A 549 -11.27 -21.65 -0.68
N ILE A 550 -11.40 -20.48 -1.27
CA ILE A 550 -10.46 -20.01 -2.29
C ILE A 550 -9.90 -18.69 -1.80
N PHE A 551 -8.60 -18.66 -1.54
CA PHE A 551 -7.86 -17.45 -1.18
C PHE A 551 -7.26 -16.84 -2.45
N THR A 552 -7.37 -15.52 -2.58
CA THR A 552 -6.73 -14.78 -3.67
C THR A 552 -6.46 -13.35 -3.22
N VAL A 553 -5.35 -12.77 -3.67
CA VAL A 553 -5.04 -11.34 -3.49
C VAL A 553 -5.28 -10.51 -4.76
N VAL A 554 -5.63 -11.16 -5.87
CA VAL A 554 -5.81 -10.56 -7.21
C VAL A 554 -7.23 -10.77 -7.76
N GLY A 555 -8.17 -11.20 -6.91
CA GLY A 555 -9.51 -11.58 -7.33
C GLY A 555 -9.59 -12.96 -8.00
N LEU A 556 -10.78 -13.33 -8.45
CA LEU A 556 -11.10 -14.64 -9.04
C LEU A 556 -11.79 -14.43 -10.38
N ASP A 557 -11.24 -15.04 -11.44
CA ASP A 557 -11.80 -15.02 -12.80
C ASP A 557 -12.76 -16.20 -13.00
N SER A 558 -12.29 -17.42 -12.74
CA SER A 558 -13.11 -18.62 -12.93
C SER A 558 -12.85 -19.69 -11.87
N THR A 559 -13.87 -20.49 -11.58
CA THR A 559 -13.81 -21.59 -10.62
C THR A 559 -14.58 -22.78 -11.16
N ALA A 560 -14.13 -24.00 -10.85
CA ALA A 560 -14.82 -25.21 -11.26
C ALA A 560 -14.63 -26.36 -10.25
N ILE A 561 -15.66 -27.21 -10.17
CA ILE A 561 -15.57 -28.58 -9.70
C ILE A 561 -15.66 -29.49 -10.90
N CYS A 562 -14.71 -30.42 -11.04
CA CYS A 562 -14.71 -31.41 -12.10
C CYS A 562 -14.82 -32.80 -11.49
N TYR A 563 -15.82 -33.59 -11.89
CA TYR A 563 -16.06 -34.94 -11.39
C TYR A 563 -16.28 -35.96 -12.52
N ARG A 564 -16.09 -37.25 -12.21
CA ARG A 564 -16.42 -38.37 -13.09
C ARG A 564 -16.84 -39.60 -12.30
N VAL A 565 -17.64 -40.46 -12.91
CA VAL A 565 -18.18 -41.66 -12.26
C VAL A 565 -17.70 -42.90 -13.00
N ASN A 566 -17.14 -43.88 -12.28
CA ASN A 566 -16.67 -45.15 -12.83
C ASN A 566 -15.79 -44.98 -14.09
N TRP A 567 -14.86 -44.03 -14.03
CA TRP A 567 -13.93 -43.70 -15.12
C TRP A 567 -14.57 -43.16 -16.42
N SER A 568 -15.77 -42.59 -16.34
CA SER A 568 -16.33 -41.78 -17.41
C SER A 568 -15.45 -40.56 -17.72
N PRO A 569 -15.68 -39.85 -18.84
CA PRO A 569 -15.13 -38.51 -19.05
C PRO A 569 -15.45 -37.56 -17.89
N TRP A 570 -14.61 -36.55 -17.70
CA TRP A 570 -14.81 -35.49 -16.71
C TRP A 570 -15.99 -34.59 -17.09
N HIS A 571 -16.84 -34.30 -16.11
CA HIS A 571 -17.86 -33.27 -16.15
C HIS A 571 -17.41 -32.13 -15.24
N CYS A 572 -17.50 -30.87 -15.69
CA CYS A 572 -17.07 -29.73 -14.91
C CYS A 572 -18.19 -28.71 -14.78
N ASP A 573 -18.47 -28.29 -13.55
CA ASP A 573 -19.46 -27.27 -13.20
C ASP A 573 -18.80 -26.12 -12.46
N THR A 574 -19.30 -24.90 -12.66
CA THR A 574 -18.79 -23.72 -11.95
C THR A 574 -19.17 -23.77 -10.47
N LEU A 575 -18.22 -23.45 -9.59
CA LEU A 575 -18.53 -23.33 -8.17
C LEU A 575 -19.40 -22.08 -7.95
N ARG A 576 -20.48 -22.20 -7.18
CA ARG A 576 -21.32 -21.06 -6.77
C ARG A 576 -20.84 -20.48 -5.45
N ARG A 577 -20.94 -19.16 -5.29
CA ARG A 577 -20.59 -18.51 -4.02
C ARG A 577 -21.70 -18.70 -2.99
N SER A 578 -21.34 -19.09 -1.76
CA SER A 578 -22.24 -19.29 -0.63
C SER A 578 -21.60 -18.76 0.65
N GLY A 579 -21.82 -17.47 0.94
CA GLY A 579 -21.13 -16.78 2.05
C GLY A 579 -19.65 -16.54 1.72
N SER A 580 -18.76 -16.95 2.62
CA SER A 580 -17.30 -16.91 2.44
C SER A 580 -16.72 -18.11 1.68
N GLU A 581 -17.55 -19.12 1.39
CA GLU A 581 -17.13 -20.35 0.72
C GLU A 581 -17.70 -20.44 -0.70
N TRP A 582 -17.09 -21.32 -1.48
CA TRP A 582 -17.52 -21.75 -2.79
C TRP A 582 -18.10 -23.15 -2.68
N VAL A 583 -19.22 -23.39 -3.38
CA VAL A 583 -19.97 -24.64 -3.30
C VAL A 583 -20.14 -25.22 -4.69
N GLY A 584 -19.78 -26.49 -4.84
CA GLY A 584 -20.10 -27.32 -5.99
C GLY A 584 -21.07 -28.41 -5.59
N GLU A 585 -21.80 -28.97 -6.55
CA GLU A 585 -22.65 -30.14 -6.33
C GLU A 585 -22.29 -31.26 -7.29
N ILE A 586 -22.13 -32.48 -6.76
CA ILE A 586 -22.02 -33.69 -7.56
C ILE A 586 -23.38 -34.42 -7.50
N PRO A 587 -24.00 -34.80 -8.62
CA PRO A 587 -25.28 -35.52 -8.61
C PRO A 587 -25.23 -36.83 -7.84
N ALA A 588 -26.34 -37.18 -7.21
CA ALA A 588 -26.54 -38.46 -6.52
C ALA A 588 -26.15 -39.64 -7.41
N GLN A 589 -25.46 -40.63 -6.85
CA GLN A 589 -25.11 -41.86 -7.54
C GLN A 589 -25.77 -43.07 -6.90
N ARG A 590 -25.94 -44.14 -7.67
CA ARG A 590 -26.39 -45.44 -7.15
C ARG A 590 -25.29 -46.12 -6.33
N PHE A 591 -25.69 -47.00 -5.42
CA PHE A 591 -24.75 -47.88 -4.72
C PHE A 591 -23.81 -48.63 -5.69
N GLY A 592 -22.55 -48.76 -5.29
CA GLY A 592 -21.47 -49.36 -6.07
C GLY A 592 -20.74 -48.39 -7.01
N SER A 593 -21.11 -47.12 -7.03
CA SER A 593 -20.43 -46.10 -7.86
C SER A 593 -19.15 -45.60 -7.19
N ILE A 594 -18.12 -45.36 -7.99
CA ILE A 594 -16.88 -44.70 -7.57
C ILE A 594 -16.84 -43.32 -8.24
N VAL A 595 -16.80 -42.28 -7.43
CA VAL A 595 -16.75 -40.89 -7.88
C VAL A 595 -15.32 -40.37 -7.70
N HIS A 596 -14.76 -39.79 -8.75
CA HIS A 596 -13.51 -39.05 -8.70
C HIS A 596 -13.79 -37.58 -8.92
N TYR A 597 -13.12 -36.67 -8.23
CA TYR A 597 -13.28 -35.23 -8.47
C TYR A 597 -12.03 -34.41 -8.14
N TYR A 598 -11.93 -33.22 -8.71
CA TYR A 598 -10.93 -32.21 -8.39
C TYR A 598 -11.55 -30.81 -8.52
N LEU A 599 -10.84 -29.82 -8.01
CA LEU A 599 -11.23 -28.42 -7.99
C LEU A 599 -10.23 -27.58 -8.77
N TYR A 600 -10.72 -26.49 -9.35
CA TYR A 600 -9.94 -25.56 -10.16
C TYR A 600 -10.37 -24.12 -9.85
N ALA A 601 -9.41 -23.22 -9.80
CA ALA A 601 -9.62 -21.78 -9.72
C ALA A 601 -8.58 -21.07 -10.59
N ARG A 602 -8.98 -19.97 -11.22
CA ARG A 602 -8.11 -19.10 -11.99
C ARG A 602 -8.31 -17.65 -11.57
N ALA A 603 -7.19 -16.94 -11.43
CA ALA A 603 -7.16 -15.49 -11.23
C ALA A 603 -7.19 -14.75 -12.59
N PRO A 604 -7.64 -13.48 -12.63
CA PRO A 604 -7.60 -12.66 -13.85
C PRO A 604 -6.20 -12.53 -14.48
N SER A 605 -5.15 -12.60 -13.65
CA SER A 605 -3.73 -12.64 -14.06
C SER A 605 -3.33 -13.91 -14.81
N GLY A 606 -4.19 -14.94 -14.87
CA GLY A 606 -3.91 -16.21 -15.54
C GLY A 606 -3.31 -17.30 -14.64
N TYR A 607 -3.05 -17.01 -13.35
CA TYR A 607 -2.63 -18.03 -12.37
C TYR A 607 -3.74 -19.07 -12.16
N ASP A 608 -3.37 -20.35 -12.23
CA ASP A 608 -4.25 -21.48 -11.97
C ASP A 608 -3.89 -22.15 -10.64
N ALA A 609 -4.91 -22.47 -9.85
CA ALA A 609 -4.80 -23.34 -8.69
C ALA A 609 -5.66 -24.58 -8.89
N TYR A 610 -5.12 -25.73 -8.46
CA TYR A 610 -5.78 -27.03 -8.52
C TYR A 610 -5.78 -27.69 -7.16
N SER A 611 -6.88 -28.34 -6.80
CA SER A 611 -6.98 -29.15 -5.58
C SER A 611 -7.59 -30.52 -5.90
N PRO A 612 -6.85 -31.63 -5.73
CA PRO A 612 -5.47 -31.69 -5.22
C PRO A 612 -4.45 -31.17 -6.25
N VAL A 613 -3.27 -30.75 -5.76
CA VAL A 613 -2.17 -30.31 -6.61
C VAL A 613 -1.83 -31.39 -7.66
N GLY A 614 -1.66 -31.00 -8.92
CA GLY A 614 -1.39 -31.92 -10.03
C GLY A 614 -2.64 -32.51 -10.71
N ALA A 615 -3.85 -32.02 -10.40
CA ALA A 615 -5.03 -32.32 -11.20
C ALA A 615 -4.84 -31.88 -12.67
N PRO A 616 -5.47 -32.57 -13.65
CA PRO A 616 -6.41 -33.68 -13.51
C PRO A 616 -5.76 -35.06 -13.31
N ALA A 617 -4.42 -35.15 -13.24
CA ALA A 617 -3.74 -36.43 -12.99
C ALA A 617 -3.98 -36.93 -11.56
N ASN A 618 -4.01 -36.01 -10.61
CA ASN A 618 -4.41 -36.26 -9.22
C ASN A 618 -5.88 -35.86 -9.00
N PHE A 619 -6.60 -36.62 -8.17
CA PHE A 619 -8.01 -36.39 -7.88
C PHE A 619 -8.39 -37.01 -6.54
N TYR A 620 -9.42 -36.46 -5.90
CA TYR A 620 -10.10 -37.06 -4.75
C TYR A 620 -10.99 -38.20 -5.19
N VAL A 621 -11.26 -39.15 -4.28
CA VAL A 621 -12.13 -40.30 -4.54
C VAL A 621 -13.06 -40.56 -3.36
N PHE A 622 -14.31 -40.89 -3.66
CA PHE A 622 -15.23 -41.48 -2.69
C PHE A 622 -16.13 -42.52 -3.36
N ARG A 623 -16.68 -43.43 -2.56
CA ARG A 623 -17.58 -44.50 -2.97
C ARG A 623 -18.98 -44.20 -2.48
N VAL A 624 -19.96 -44.61 -3.28
CA VAL A 624 -21.35 -44.67 -2.84
C VAL A 624 -21.68 -46.08 -2.43
N ALA A 625 -21.60 -46.37 -1.15
CA ALA A 625 -21.72 -47.70 -0.56
C ALA A 625 -22.33 -47.58 0.84
N ARG A 626 -22.81 -48.71 1.40
CA ARG A 626 -23.13 -48.73 2.83
C ARG A 626 -21.84 -48.66 3.63
N ASP A 627 -21.84 -47.83 4.65
CA ASP A 627 -20.74 -47.70 5.58
C ASP A 627 -20.91 -48.70 6.72
N THR A 628 -19.96 -49.63 6.80
CA THR A 628 -19.92 -50.70 7.81
C THR A 628 -18.67 -50.65 8.66
N ILE A 629 -17.86 -49.59 8.53
CA ILE A 629 -16.58 -49.46 9.20
C ILE A 629 -16.80 -48.51 10.38
N ALA A 630 -16.34 -48.91 11.56
CA ALA A 630 -16.44 -48.06 12.74
C ALA A 630 -15.28 -47.05 12.78
N PRO A 631 -15.47 -45.88 13.45
CA PRO A 631 -14.41 -44.89 13.61
C PRO A 631 -13.13 -45.45 14.24
N GLN A 632 -12.00 -44.83 13.96
CA GLN A 632 -10.74 -45.10 14.64
C GLN A 632 -10.47 -44.00 15.67
N ILE A 633 -10.10 -44.39 16.89
CA ILE A 633 -9.80 -43.48 18.00
C ILE A 633 -8.36 -43.72 18.44
N ASN A 634 -7.50 -42.73 18.27
CA ASN A 634 -6.15 -42.71 18.80
C ASN A 634 -6.06 -41.71 19.97
N HIS A 635 -5.66 -42.19 21.15
CA HIS A 635 -5.66 -41.42 22.39
C HIS A 635 -4.50 -41.88 23.28
N THR A 636 -3.74 -40.91 23.80
CA THR A 636 -2.73 -41.16 24.84
C THR A 636 -3.40 -41.12 26.21
N PRO A 637 -3.39 -42.22 26.99
CA PRO A 637 -4.10 -42.27 28.26
C PRO A 637 -3.56 -41.28 29.28
N ILE A 638 -4.46 -40.60 29.99
CA ILE A 638 -4.15 -39.85 31.21
C ILE A 638 -3.81 -40.87 32.29
N THR A 639 -2.56 -40.86 32.72
CA THR A 639 -2.03 -41.76 33.76
C THR A 639 -2.12 -41.13 35.15
N ARG A 640 -2.30 -39.82 35.22
CA ARG A 640 -2.31 -39.04 36.46
C ARG A 640 -3.08 -37.73 36.29
N ALA A 641 -3.79 -37.32 37.34
CA ALA A 641 -4.35 -35.98 37.45
C ALA A 641 -4.42 -35.57 38.92
N SER A 642 -4.58 -34.27 39.18
CA SER A 642 -4.68 -33.76 40.55
C SER A 642 -5.93 -32.92 40.77
N VAL A 643 -6.41 -32.91 42.01
CA VAL A 643 -7.45 -31.96 42.43
C VAL A 643 -6.96 -30.51 42.36
N ALA A 644 -5.65 -30.29 42.49
CA ALA A 644 -5.04 -28.97 42.45
C ALA A 644 -5.06 -28.34 41.04
N ALA A 645 -5.24 -29.11 39.96
CA ALA A 645 -5.39 -28.57 38.60
C ALA A 645 -6.57 -29.20 37.85
N TRP A 646 -7.60 -29.63 38.58
CA TRP A 646 -8.79 -30.22 37.95
C TRP A 646 -9.51 -29.16 37.09
N SER A 647 -9.93 -29.44 35.86
CA SER A 647 -10.16 -30.74 35.22
C SER A 647 -9.22 -30.98 34.03
N PRO A 648 -8.42 -32.07 34.00
CA PRO A 648 -7.44 -32.32 32.94
C PRO A 648 -8.12 -32.50 31.57
N LEU A 649 -7.42 -32.11 30.51
CA LEU A 649 -7.91 -32.25 29.13
C LEU A 649 -7.70 -33.67 28.60
N VAL A 650 -8.79 -34.29 28.17
CA VAL A 650 -8.77 -35.53 27.38
C VAL A 650 -8.75 -35.14 25.90
N ALA A 651 -7.76 -35.61 25.15
CA ALA A 651 -7.63 -35.35 23.72
C ALA A 651 -7.51 -36.63 22.90
N ALA A 652 -8.18 -36.71 21.75
CA ALA A 652 -8.10 -37.85 20.86
C ALA A 652 -8.12 -37.44 19.38
N TYR A 653 -7.34 -38.15 18.57
CA TYR A 653 -7.45 -38.13 17.13
C TYR A 653 -8.51 -39.15 16.72
N VAL A 654 -9.59 -38.70 16.07
CA VAL A 654 -10.72 -39.57 15.69
C VAL A 654 -10.97 -39.43 14.20
N THR A 655 -10.87 -40.54 13.46
CA THR A 655 -11.08 -40.60 12.01
C THR A 655 -12.12 -41.63 11.65
N ASP A 656 -12.70 -41.47 10.47
CA ASP A 656 -13.71 -42.37 9.91
C ASP A 656 -13.64 -42.32 8.38
N ASN A 657 -14.11 -43.36 7.69
CA ASN A 657 -14.22 -43.39 6.22
C ASN A 657 -15.50 -42.69 5.71
N GLY A 658 -16.47 -42.48 6.61
CA GLY A 658 -17.62 -41.60 6.43
C GLY A 658 -17.47 -40.31 7.24
N SER A 659 -18.60 -39.76 7.70
CA SER A 659 -18.62 -38.58 8.56
C SER A 659 -18.93 -38.98 10.00
N LEU A 660 -18.25 -38.37 10.98
CA LEU A 660 -18.54 -38.57 12.40
C LEU A 660 -19.85 -37.89 12.83
N ARG A 661 -20.63 -38.57 13.69
CA ARG A 661 -21.82 -37.99 14.32
C ARG A 661 -21.49 -37.36 15.67
N GLU A 662 -20.80 -38.08 16.54
CA GLU A 662 -20.47 -37.62 17.88
C GLU A 662 -19.23 -38.34 18.45
N VAL A 663 -18.53 -37.64 19.34
CA VAL A 663 -17.45 -38.20 20.16
C VAL A 663 -17.72 -37.82 21.61
N ILE A 664 -17.72 -38.81 22.52
CA ILE A 664 -18.17 -38.68 23.90
C ILE A 664 -17.12 -39.23 24.86
N LEU A 665 -16.89 -38.51 25.95
CA LEU A 665 -16.17 -38.98 27.13
C LEU A 665 -17.16 -39.62 28.11
N GLU A 666 -16.99 -40.93 28.32
CA GLU A 666 -17.65 -41.65 29.40
C GLU A 666 -16.67 -41.82 30.55
N TYR A 667 -17.13 -41.59 31.78
CA TYR A 667 -16.27 -41.77 32.94
C TYR A 667 -17.05 -42.09 34.22
N ARG A 668 -16.34 -42.62 35.21
CA ARG A 668 -16.85 -43.00 36.53
C ARG A 668 -15.84 -42.70 37.62
N TYR A 669 -16.34 -42.38 38.81
CA TYR A 669 -15.54 -42.18 40.02
C TYR A 669 -15.80 -43.34 40.98
N ASN A 670 -14.76 -44.12 41.29
CA ASN A 670 -14.87 -45.32 42.14
C ASN A 670 -16.00 -46.28 41.70
N GLY A 671 -16.15 -46.48 40.38
CA GLY A 671 -17.23 -47.28 39.80
C GLY A 671 -18.58 -46.56 39.63
N VAL A 672 -18.77 -45.35 40.16
CA VAL A 672 -20.02 -44.58 40.04
C VAL A 672 -20.01 -43.72 38.77
N THR A 673 -20.90 -44.04 37.84
CA THR A 673 -21.04 -43.36 36.53
C THR A 673 -21.32 -41.86 36.68
N GLN A 674 -20.66 -41.06 35.86
CA GLN A 674 -20.83 -39.62 35.78
C GLN A 674 -21.57 -39.22 34.49
N PRO A 675 -22.13 -38.00 34.41
CA PRO A 675 -22.71 -37.50 33.17
C PRO A 675 -21.71 -37.52 32.02
N GLN A 676 -22.11 -38.04 30.87
CA GLN A 676 -21.31 -38.05 29.65
C GLN A 676 -20.96 -36.63 29.20
N VAL A 677 -19.76 -36.45 28.66
CA VAL A 677 -19.30 -35.15 28.14
C VAL A 677 -19.02 -35.26 26.65
N ALA A 678 -19.66 -34.40 25.85
CA ALA A 678 -19.37 -34.33 24.42
C ALA A 678 -17.97 -33.71 24.20
N PHE A 679 -17.19 -34.33 23.33
CA PHE A 679 -15.96 -33.74 22.84
C PHE A 679 -16.25 -32.56 21.92
N VAL A 680 -15.33 -31.60 21.90
CA VAL A 680 -15.33 -30.47 20.99
C VAL A 680 -14.13 -30.63 20.07
N TYR A 681 -14.37 -30.64 18.76
CA TYR A 681 -13.33 -30.67 17.75
C TYR A 681 -12.55 -29.35 17.73
N ASN A 682 -11.22 -29.45 17.64
CA ASN A 682 -10.30 -28.33 17.53
C ASN A 682 -9.68 -28.32 16.13
N ASP A 683 -10.22 -27.48 15.26
CA ASP A 683 -9.83 -27.37 13.84
C ASP A 683 -8.32 -27.13 13.64
N SER A 684 -7.69 -26.34 14.52
CA SER A 684 -6.27 -25.94 14.36
C SER A 684 -5.29 -27.05 14.71
N LEU A 685 -5.70 -28.01 15.54
CA LEU A 685 -4.86 -29.11 16.01
C LEU A 685 -5.30 -30.46 15.45
N ASP A 686 -6.39 -30.50 14.68
CA ASP A 686 -7.00 -31.73 14.15
C ASP A 686 -7.26 -32.79 15.24
N ILE A 687 -7.74 -32.36 16.41
CA ILE A 687 -8.02 -33.25 17.55
C ILE A 687 -9.36 -32.94 18.21
N TRP A 688 -10.00 -33.96 18.75
CA TRP A 688 -11.16 -33.84 19.62
C TRP A 688 -10.71 -33.64 21.06
N THR A 689 -11.32 -32.70 21.79
CA THR A 689 -11.01 -32.46 23.22
C THR A 689 -12.23 -32.45 24.14
N ALA A 690 -12.09 -32.96 25.36
CA ALA A 690 -13.10 -32.90 26.42
C ALA A 690 -12.45 -32.71 27.81
N ARG A 691 -13.22 -32.23 28.79
CA ARG A 691 -12.79 -32.17 30.20
C ARG A 691 -13.79 -32.92 31.06
N PHE A 692 -13.31 -33.58 32.11
CA PHE A 692 -14.19 -34.17 33.12
C PHE A 692 -15.04 -33.10 33.80
N GLY A 693 -16.24 -33.48 34.25
CA GLY A 693 -17.15 -32.59 34.96
C GLY A 693 -16.75 -32.34 36.42
N ASN A 694 -17.61 -32.74 37.36
CA ASN A 694 -17.48 -32.43 38.78
C ASN A 694 -16.11 -32.81 39.39
N LEU A 695 -15.65 -32.04 40.38
CA LEU A 695 -14.40 -32.28 41.11
C LEU A 695 -14.48 -33.61 41.90
N PRO A 696 -13.52 -34.55 41.71
CA PRO A 696 -13.41 -35.77 42.51
C PRO A 696 -12.68 -35.53 43.84
N ASN A 697 -12.71 -36.51 44.74
CA ASN A 697 -11.93 -36.47 45.98
C ASN A 697 -10.50 -36.99 45.74
N ILE A 698 -9.58 -36.59 46.62
CA ILE A 698 -8.23 -37.15 46.63
C ILE A 698 -8.31 -38.66 46.92
N GLY A 699 -7.61 -39.45 46.11
CA GLY A 699 -7.60 -40.91 46.21
C GLY A 699 -8.73 -41.60 45.45
N ASP A 700 -9.70 -40.85 44.90
CA ASP A 700 -10.70 -41.43 43.99
C ASP A 700 -10.00 -42.04 42.77
N THR A 701 -10.48 -43.20 42.33
CA THR A 701 -10.09 -43.79 41.05
C THR A 701 -11.04 -43.27 39.98
N VAL A 702 -10.51 -42.57 38.99
CA VAL A 702 -11.24 -42.15 37.81
C VAL A 702 -11.01 -43.21 36.75
N GLU A 703 -12.11 -43.75 36.21
CA GLU A 703 -12.05 -44.67 35.09
C GLU A 703 -12.81 -44.05 33.93
N TYR A 704 -12.21 -43.98 32.75
CA TYR A 704 -12.79 -43.30 31.58
C TYR A 704 -12.53 -44.03 30.28
N ARG A 705 -13.34 -43.73 29.26
CA ARG A 705 -13.15 -44.19 27.89
C ARG A 705 -13.77 -43.19 26.92
N ILE A 706 -13.33 -43.26 25.68
CA ILE A 706 -13.81 -42.41 24.59
C ILE A 706 -14.69 -43.27 23.69
N GLN A 707 -15.88 -42.77 23.35
CA GLN A 707 -16.77 -43.37 22.37
C GLN A 707 -16.85 -42.45 21.16
N ALA A 708 -16.69 -43.00 19.96
CA ALA A 708 -16.95 -42.30 18.70
C ALA A 708 -18.03 -43.03 17.94
N VAL A 709 -18.99 -42.29 17.42
CA VAL A 709 -20.07 -42.84 16.58
C VAL A 709 -20.06 -42.10 15.25
N ASP A 710 -20.07 -42.87 14.16
CA ASP A 710 -20.22 -42.30 12.83
C ASP A 710 -21.67 -41.88 12.54
N ASN A 711 -21.86 -41.20 11.42
CA ASN A 711 -23.16 -40.77 10.93
C ASN A 711 -23.76 -41.77 9.92
N SER A 712 -23.24 -43.00 9.86
CA SER A 712 -23.79 -44.04 9.00
C SER A 712 -25.20 -44.42 9.46
N SER A 713 -26.00 -44.98 8.57
CA SER A 713 -27.30 -45.56 8.93
C SER A 713 -27.19 -46.70 9.96
N ALA A 714 -26.04 -47.34 10.05
CA ALA A 714 -25.72 -48.36 11.05
C ALA A 714 -25.23 -47.77 12.39
N SER A 715 -24.85 -46.48 12.43
CA SER A 715 -24.25 -45.82 13.59
C SER A 715 -23.05 -46.61 14.14
N ASN A 716 -22.10 -46.95 13.26
CA ASN A 716 -20.95 -47.76 13.64
C ASN A 716 -20.21 -47.03 14.78
N THR A 717 -19.90 -47.78 15.83
CA THR A 717 -19.43 -47.24 17.10
C THR A 717 -18.08 -47.85 17.45
N ALA A 718 -17.13 -47.00 17.83
CA ALA A 718 -15.84 -47.40 18.36
C ALA A 718 -15.62 -46.89 19.77
N TYR A 719 -14.77 -47.59 20.52
CA TYR A 719 -14.40 -47.24 21.88
C TYR A 719 -12.90 -47.31 22.06
N SER A 720 -12.35 -46.39 22.85
CA SER A 720 -10.95 -46.42 23.31
C SER A 720 -10.93 -46.32 24.84
N PRO A 721 -10.47 -47.35 25.57
CA PRO A 721 -9.70 -48.50 25.05
C PRO A 721 -10.56 -49.62 24.46
N SER A 722 -11.78 -49.87 24.96
CA SER A 722 -12.76 -50.77 24.34
C SER A 722 -14.17 -50.59 24.92
N ALA A 723 -15.16 -51.30 24.37
CA ALA A 723 -16.53 -51.30 24.88
C ALA A 723 -16.71 -51.93 26.28
N THR A 724 -15.68 -52.61 26.81
CA THR A 724 -15.75 -53.30 28.11
C THR A 724 -14.61 -52.93 29.07
N SER A 725 -13.60 -52.19 28.61
CA SER A 725 -12.46 -51.74 29.42
C SER A 725 -12.42 -50.22 29.52
N TRP A 726 -11.70 -49.73 30.52
CA TRP A 726 -11.58 -48.32 30.85
C TRP A 726 -10.10 -47.99 31.08
N TYR A 727 -9.66 -46.82 30.65
CA TYR A 727 -8.44 -46.22 31.19
C TYR A 727 -8.68 -45.85 32.64
N SER A 728 -7.65 -45.85 33.47
CA SER A 728 -7.80 -45.49 34.88
C SER A 728 -6.59 -44.76 35.43
N PHE A 729 -6.86 -43.82 36.33
CA PHE A 729 -5.85 -43.15 37.13
C PHE A 729 -6.41 -42.82 38.51
N VAL A 730 -5.51 -42.64 39.48
CA VAL A 730 -5.87 -42.22 40.85
C VAL A 730 -5.69 -40.72 40.96
N VAL A 731 -6.71 -40.04 41.48
CA VAL A 731 -6.68 -38.59 41.72
C VAL A 731 -5.66 -38.28 42.81
N GLN A 732 -4.64 -37.52 42.42
CA GLN A 732 -3.57 -37.09 43.31
C GLN A 732 -3.89 -35.75 43.94
N ARG A 733 -3.16 -35.47 45.02
CA ARG A 733 -3.20 -34.16 45.68
C ARG A 733 -2.36 -33.13 44.93
N ASP A 734 -1.10 -33.48 44.72
CA ASP A 734 -0.09 -32.62 44.11
C ASP A 734 -0.26 -32.56 42.60
N TYR A 735 -0.11 -31.37 42.03
CA TYR A 735 0.01 -31.20 40.58
C TYR A 735 1.37 -31.73 40.11
N PHE A 736 1.36 -32.46 39.00
CA PHE A 736 2.56 -32.97 38.36
C PHE A 736 2.31 -33.07 36.86
N GLU A 737 3.24 -32.54 36.07
CA GLU A 737 3.28 -32.61 34.62
C GLU A 737 4.71 -33.00 34.19
N ASP A 738 4.82 -34.11 33.49
CA ASP A 738 6.05 -34.67 32.90
C ASP A 738 6.09 -34.52 31.38
N PHE A 739 5.07 -33.90 30.77
CA PHE A 739 4.97 -33.62 29.34
C PHE A 739 4.83 -34.83 28.41
N GLU A 740 4.84 -36.06 28.94
CA GLU A 740 4.72 -37.31 28.18
C GLU A 740 3.35 -37.48 27.49
N THR A 741 2.35 -36.70 27.91
CA THR A 741 1.02 -36.65 27.29
C THR A 741 0.85 -35.50 26.29
N GLY A 742 1.95 -34.80 25.96
CA GLY A 742 1.96 -33.67 25.02
C GLY A 742 1.52 -32.34 25.63
N ALA A 743 1.25 -32.29 26.94
CA ALA A 743 1.05 -31.05 27.69
C ALA A 743 -0.04 -30.13 27.14
N LEU A 744 -1.13 -30.69 26.61
CA LEU A 744 -2.15 -29.94 25.87
C LEU A 744 -2.90 -28.87 26.69
N ASP A 745 -2.71 -28.88 28.02
CA ASP A 745 -3.22 -27.87 28.94
C ASP A 745 -2.28 -26.67 29.16
N TYR A 746 -1.06 -26.73 28.61
CA TYR A 746 -0.13 -25.62 28.56
C TYR A 746 -0.40 -24.76 27.33
N ARG A 747 -0.08 -23.48 27.44
CA ARG A 747 -0.18 -22.52 26.34
C ARG A 747 1.14 -21.80 26.19
N HIS A 748 1.59 -21.61 24.97
CA HIS A 748 2.71 -20.71 24.69
C HIS A 748 2.34 -19.58 23.73
N TYR A 749 3.07 -18.47 23.83
CA TYR A 749 2.89 -17.27 23.00
C TYR A 749 4.08 -16.31 23.13
N SER A 750 4.25 -15.44 22.12
CA SER A 750 5.16 -14.29 22.19
C SER A 750 4.53 -13.19 23.07
N ILE A 751 5.27 -12.65 24.03
CA ILE A 751 4.79 -11.58 24.92
C ILE A 751 4.76 -10.23 24.18
N ARG A 752 5.80 -9.93 23.40
CA ARG A 752 5.95 -8.65 22.70
C ARG A 752 5.83 -8.81 21.19
N SER A 753 5.08 -7.91 20.55
CA SER A 753 4.98 -7.84 19.10
C SER A 753 6.36 -7.60 18.47
N GLY A 754 6.70 -8.38 17.45
CA GLY A 754 7.99 -8.33 16.75
C GLY A 754 9.09 -9.20 17.36
N TYR A 755 8.76 -9.98 18.40
CA TYR A 755 9.60 -11.04 18.96
C TYR A 755 8.96 -12.41 18.69
N LEU A 756 9.77 -13.46 18.70
CA LEU A 756 9.35 -14.83 18.37
C LEU A 756 8.89 -15.60 19.61
N ASP A 757 8.05 -16.60 19.35
CA ASP A 757 7.71 -17.68 20.28
C ASP A 757 8.29 -18.98 19.73
N GLU A 758 9.11 -19.65 20.53
CA GLU A 758 9.79 -20.88 20.15
C GLU A 758 9.57 -22.00 21.17
N TRP A 759 8.58 -21.86 22.06
CA TRP A 759 8.18 -22.96 22.93
C TRP A 759 7.50 -24.07 22.12
N HIS A 760 7.95 -25.31 22.29
CA HIS A 760 7.34 -26.51 21.71
C HIS A 760 7.71 -27.76 22.53
N ILE A 761 6.94 -28.84 22.40
CA ILE A 761 7.30 -30.17 22.92
C ILE A 761 8.38 -30.78 22.03
N GLU A 762 9.38 -31.41 22.62
CA GLU A 762 10.55 -31.94 21.93
C GLU A 762 11.04 -33.24 22.61
N ASP A 763 11.72 -34.12 21.86
CA ASP A 763 12.27 -35.41 22.35
C ASP A 763 13.82 -35.43 22.40
N SER A 764 14.45 -34.32 22.02
CA SER A 764 15.91 -34.20 21.91
C SER A 764 16.66 -34.18 23.26
N ARG A 765 15.97 -33.72 24.32
CA ARG A 765 16.38 -33.76 25.73
C ARG A 765 15.13 -33.85 26.61
N ALA A 766 15.17 -34.72 27.60
CA ALA A 766 14.24 -34.77 28.72
C ALA A 766 15.03 -35.02 30.01
N HIS A 767 14.49 -34.60 31.15
CA HIS A 767 15.01 -34.97 32.47
C HIS A 767 14.47 -36.32 32.88
N SER A 768 13.17 -36.53 32.68
CA SER A 768 12.52 -37.82 32.85
C SER A 768 12.37 -38.52 31.49
N ASP A 769 11.26 -39.22 31.23
CA ASP A 769 11.15 -40.31 30.24
C ASP A 769 11.63 -39.94 28.83
N SER A 770 10.85 -39.20 28.04
CA SER A 770 11.15 -38.97 26.62
C SER A 770 10.84 -37.59 26.09
N LEU A 771 9.94 -36.83 26.71
CA LEU A 771 9.50 -35.52 26.25
C LEU A 771 9.82 -34.42 27.27
N SER A 772 10.12 -33.22 26.77
CA SER A 772 10.12 -32.02 27.60
C SER A 772 9.68 -30.81 26.78
N TYR A 773 9.42 -29.68 27.44
CA TYR A 773 9.10 -28.44 26.75
C TYR A 773 10.38 -27.64 26.50
N LYS A 774 10.62 -27.26 25.24
CA LYS A 774 11.80 -26.49 24.82
C LYS A 774 11.40 -25.12 24.28
N CYS A 775 12.07 -24.06 24.73
CA CYS A 775 12.14 -22.78 24.02
C CYS A 775 13.42 -22.72 23.19
N GLY A 776 13.30 -22.81 21.87
CA GLY A 776 14.40 -22.70 20.90
C GLY A 776 14.07 -23.36 19.57
N GLY A 777 15.04 -23.51 18.67
CA GLY A 777 14.81 -24.20 17.40
C GLY A 777 14.51 -25.70 17.56
N THR A 778 13.79 -26.30 16.59
CA THR A 778 13.46 -27.74 16.59
C THR A 778 14.68 -28.64 16.76
N GLY A 779 14.55 -29.74 17.50
CA GLY A 779 15.62 -30.67 17.83
C GLY A 779 16.64 -30.02 18.77
N ARG A 780 17.92 -30.05 18.40
CA ARG A 780 19.02 -29.37 19.13
C ARG A 780 19.48 -28.08 18.47
N ARG A 781 18.63 -27.46 17.65
CA ARG A 781 18.94 -26.16 17.05
C ARG A 781 18.85 -25.05 18.10
N ASP A 782 19.63 -24.01 17.87
CA ASP A 782 19.67 -22.84 18.73
C ASP A 782 18.35 -22.06 18.64
N TYR A 783 18.04 -21.27 19.68
CA TYR A 783 16.97 -20.30 19.62
C TYR A 783 17.28 -19.18 18.61
N SER A 784 16.26 -18.47 18.17
CA SER A 784 16.42 -17.31 17.28
C SER A 784 16.79 -16.03 18.02
N ASP A 785 17.33 -15.05 17.29
CA ASP A 785 17.42 -13.67 17.80
C ASP A 785 16.00 -13.13 18.09
N ARG A 786 15.88 -12.25 19.09
CA ARG A 786 14.64 -11.58 19.48
C ARG A 786 13.51 -12.53 19.82
N VAL A 787 13.76 -13.49 20.70
CA VAL A 787 12.73 -14.31 21.34
C VAL A 787 12.24 -13.58 22.60
N ASP A 788 10.92 -13.54 22.79
CA ASP A 788 10.27 -13.02 24.00
C ASP A 788 9.05 -13.89 24.28
N ALA A 789 9.30 -15.10 24.78
CA ALA A 789 8.38 -16.23 24.70
C ALA A 789 7.93 -16.72 26.08
N ALA A 790 6.65 -16.98 26.21
CA ALA A 790 6.01 -17.48 27.42
C ALA A 790 5.51 -18.91 27.24
N LEU A 791 5.78 -19.78 28.21
CA LEU A 791 5.09 -21.04 28.43
C LEU A 791 4.26 -20.95 29.71
N GLU A 792 2.94 -21.04 29.59
CA GLU A 792 1.96 -20.80 30.64
C GLU A 792 1.29 -22.10 31.08
N THR A 793 1.21 -22.33 32.39
CA THR A 793 0.53 -23.50 32.99
C THR A 793 -1.00 -23.35 32.95
N PRO A 794 -1.75 -24.45 33.13
CA PRO A 794 -3.14 -24.37 33.57
C PRO A 794 -3.27 -23.67 34.94
N TYR A 795 -4.50 -23.46 35.39
CA TYR A 795 -4.75 -23.01 36.75
C TYR A 795 -4.35 -24.10 37.74
N ILE A 796 -3.56 -23.73 38.73
CA ILE A 796 -3.11 -24.62 39.79
C ILE A 796 -3.44 -23.99 41.14
N TYR A 797 -4.15 -24.72 41.98
CA TYR A 797 -4.41 -24.33 43.36
C TYR A 797 -3.17 -24.57 44.20
N VAL A 798 -2.78 -23.55 44.97
CA VAL A 798 -1.62 -23.57 45.86
C VAL A 798 -1.96 -22.95 47.21
N SER A 799 -1.21 -23.31 48.24
CA SER A 799 -1.23 -22.67 49.56
C SER A 799 0.07 -21.93 49.84
N GLY A 800 0.06 -21.00 50.80
CA GLY A 800 1.25 -20.20 51.13
C GLY A 800 2.48 -21.01 51.58
N ASP A 801 2.26 -22.24 52.02
CA ASP A 801 3.30 -23.19 52.45
C ASP A 801 3.77 -24.13 51.32
N ASP A 802 3.17 -24.04 50.14
CA ASP A 802 3.51 -24.88 49.00
C ASP A 802 4.72 -24.38 48.22
N THR A 803 5.30 -25.33 47.47
CA THR A 803 6.43 -25.09 46.59
C THR A 803 6.08 -25.45 45.15
N LEU A 804 6.47 -24.59 44.22
CA LEU A 804 6.65 -24.95 42.81
C LEU A 804 8.05 -25.54 42.64
N SER A 805 8.17 -26.65 41.93
CA SER A 805 9.47 -27.17 41.50
C SER A 805 9.40 -27.77 40.11
N PHE A 806 10.49 -27.66 39.36
CA PHE A 806 10.64 -28.26 38.04
C PHE A 806 12.12 -28.57 37.80
N TYR A 807 12.41 -29.47 36.86
CA TYR A 807 13.74 -29.64 36.32
C TYR A 807 13.90 -28.77 35.08
N HIS A 808 15.07 -28.17 34.93
CA HIS A 808 15.40 -27.43 33.72
C HIS A 808 16.85 -27.61 33.31
N TRP A 809 17.08 -27.51 32.01
CA TRP A 809 18.40 -27.41 31.40
C TRP A 809 18.37 -26.19 30.48
N MET A 810 19.41 -25.37 30.47
CA MET A 810 19.45 -24.20 29.60
C MET A 810 20.84 -24.00 29.02
N ASP A 811 20.90 -23.62 27.75
CA ASP A 811 22.08 -23.09 27.08
C ASP A 811 21.70 -21.76 26.44
N ALA A 812 22.21 -20.67 27.01
CA ALA A 812 21.88 -19.28 26.67
C ALA A 812 23.09 -18.36 26.91
N GLU A 813 23.16 -17.25 26.18
CA GLU A 813 24.36 -16.41 26.15
C GLU A 813 24.71 -15.79 27.51
N LEU A 814 25.91 -16.14 28.01
CA LEU A 814 26.53 -15.51 29.18
C LEU A 814 27.41 -14.33 28.79
N ASP A 815 27.47 -13.29 29.64
CA ASP A 815 28.42 -12.19 29.46
C ASP A 815 29.82 -12.63 29.89
N SER A 816 30.64 -13.00 28.90
CA SER A 816 32.05 -13.40 29.11
C SER A 816 32.92 -12.32 29.77
N ARG A 817 32.49 -11.05 29.78
CA ARG A 817 33.25 -9.92 30.33
C ARG A 817 32.85 -9.58 31.77
N HIS A 818 31.64 -9.94 32.20
CA HIS A 818 31.12 -9.62 33.53
C HIS A 818 30.56 -10.86 34.21
N SER A 819 31.35 -11.44 35.12
CA SER A 819 30.92 -12.60 35.92
C SER A 819 29.61 -12.31 36.66
N GLY A 820 28.64 -13.21 36.54
CA GLY A 820 27.30 -13.08 37.11
C GLY A 820 26.28 -12.35 36.23
N TYR A 821 26.64 -11.98 34.99
CA TYR A 821 25.71 -11.41 34.00
C TYR A 821 25.50 -12.33 32.80
N ALA A 822 24.32 -12.19 32.19
CA ALA A 822 23.93 -12.87 30.97
C ALA A 822 23.28 -11.86 30.01
N TRP A 823 23.39 -12.12 28.71
CA TRP A 823 22.68 -11.36 27.68
C TRP A 823 21.27 -11.93 27.49
N ASP A 824 21.19 -13.27 27.51
CA ASP A 824 19.97 -14.03 27.32
C ASP A 824 19.67 -14.92 28.53
N GLY A 825 18.37 -15.18 28.77
CA GLY A 825 17.99 -15.99 29.91
C GLY A 825 16.50 -16.20 30.07
N GLY A 826 16.15 -16.78 31.21
CA GLY A 826 14.78 -17.12 31.56
C GLY A 826 14.40 -16.77 32.98
N ILE A 827 13.14 -16.37 33.18
CA ILE A 827 12.54 -16.10 34.49
C ILE A 827 11.26 -16.91 34.68
N VAL A 828 10.84 -17.08 35.93
CA VAL A 828 9.55 -17.66 36.29
C VAL A 828 8.68 -16.58 36.91
N GLU A 829 7.45 -16.49 36.43
CA GLU A 829 6.44 -15.55 36.91
C GLU A 829 5.21 -16.29 37.42
N MET A 830 4.49 -15.64 38.33
CA MET A 830 3.23 -16.11 38.88
C MET A 830 2.14 -15.07 38.66
N SER A 831 0.95 -15.53 38.27
CA SER A 831 -0.26 -14.73 38.19
C SER A 831 -1.31 -15.24 39.17
N THR A 832 -1.92 -14.32 39.92
CA THR A 832 -3.01 -14.60 40.88
C THR A 832 -4.37 -14.07 40.39
N ASP A 833 -4.42 -13.49 39.19
CA ASP A 833 -5.61 -12.86 38.59
C ASP A 833 -5.99 -13.47 37.23
N GLY A 834 -5.51 -14.68 36.96
CA GLY A 834 -5.84 -15.42 35.74
C GLY A 834 -5.06 -15.01 34.49
N GLY A 835 -3.82 -14.54 34.68
CA GLY A 835 -2.91 -14.15 33.61
C GLY A 835 -3.12 -12.71 33.13
N VAL A 836 -3.78 -11.85 33.91
CA VAL A 836 -3.91 -10.41 33.59
C VAL A 836 -2.63 -9.69 34.00
N THR A 837 -2.12 -9.95 35.20
CA THR A 837 -0.84 -9.45 35.69
C THR A 837 0.07 -10.62 36.06
N TRP A 838 1.37 -10.41 35.86
CA TRP A 838 2.44 -11.38 36.10
C TRP A 838 3.51 -10.74 36.97
N HIS A 839 3.95 -11.49 37.97
CA HIS A 839 5.01 -11.07 38.87
C HIS A 839 6.11 -12.11 38.90
N GLN A 840 7.35 -11.69 38.66
CA GLN A 840 8.52 -12.56 38.80
C GLN A 840 8.62 -13.10 40.22
N ILE A 841 8.73 -14.42 40.34
CA ILE A 841 9.01 -15.12 41.59
C ILE A 841 10.49 -15.54 41.63
N THR A 842 11.03 -15.66 42.84
CA THR A 842 12.46 -15.94 43.06
C THR A 842 12.67 -17.38 43.52
N PRO A 843 13.59 -18.15 42.90
CA PRO A 843 13.87 -19.50 43.36
C PRO A 843 14.54 -19.48 44.73
N ILE A 844 14.37 -20.54 45.50
CA ILE A 844 15.10 -20.79 46.75
C ILE A 844 16.59 -20.88 46.41
N GLY A 845 17.38 -19.95 46.93
CA GLY A 845 18.81 -19.77 46.59
C GLY A 845 19.09 -18.59 45.66
N GLY A 846 18.05 -17.98 45.06
CA GLY A 846 18.18 -16.85 44.14
C GLY A 846 18.50 -17.26 42.71
N TYR A 847 18.30 -16.34 41.76
CA TYR A 847 18.72 -16.53 40.38
C TYR A 847 20.25 -16.41 40.26
N PRO A 848 20.90 -17.25 39.44
CA PRO A 848 22.36 -17.28 39.33
C PRO A 848 22.94 -16.08 38.55
N TYR A 849 22.17 -15.45 37.66
CA TYR A 849 22.64 -14.36 36.80
C TYR A 849 21.70 -13.15 36.81
N LYS A 850 22.16 -12.06 36.19
CA LYS A 850 21.38 -10.85 35.91
C LYS A 850 21.50 -10.46 34.44
N ILE A 851 20.44 -9.91 33.88
CA ILE A 851 20.43 -9.44 32.49
C ILE A 851 21.29 -8.18 32.33
N GLN A 852 22.15 -8.19 31.31
CA GLN A 852 22.99 -7.07 30.92
C GLN A 852 22.20 -5.96 30.21
N ASN A 853 22.71 -4.73 30.24
CA ASN A 853 22.01 -3.61 29.61
C ASN A 853 22.09 -3.70 28.08
N ASN A 854 21.03 -4.20 27.45
CA ASN A 854 20.88 -4.23 26.01
C ASN A 854 19.48 -3.69 25.61
N PRO A 855 19.37 -2.63 24.79
CA PRO A 855 18.08 -2.13 24.29
C PRO A 855 17.24 -3.14 23.51
N VAL A 856 17.84 -4.21 23.00
CA VAL A 856 17.17 -5.28 22.24
C VAL A 856 16.72 -6.43 23.15
N SER A 857 17.26 -6.55 24.37
CA SER A 857 16.79 -7.56 25.31
C SER A 857 15.35 -7.25 25.75
N PRO A 858 14.45 -8.25 25.83
CA PRO A 858 13.10 -8.05 26.34
C PRO A 858 13.09 -7.79 27.86
N PHE A 859 14.14 -8.19 28.56
CA PHE A 859 14.29 -7.96 29.99
C PHE A 859 14.96 -6.62 30.29
N ARG A 860 14.57 -6.00 31.41
CA ARG A 860 15.22 -4.80 31.90
C ARG A 860 16.63 -5.12 32.41
N TYR A 861 17.54 -4.16 32.28
CA TYR A 861 18.86 -4.25 32.91
C TYR A 861 18.75 -4.61 34.39
N ASN A 862 19.60 -5.53 34.86
CA ASN A 862 19.63 -6.10 36.21
C ASN A 862 18.45 -7.00 36.60
N THR A 863 17.58 -7.41 35.67
CA THR A 863 16.60 -8.46 35.96
C THR A 863 17.32 -9.77 36.34
N PRO A 864 17.10 -10.33 37.54
CA PRO A 864 17.67 -11.63 37.92
C PRO A 864 17.09 -12.74 37.03
N CYS A 865 17.91 -13.66 36.54
CA CYS A 865 17.48 -14.70 35.61
C CYS A 865 18.29 -16.00 35.73
N PHE A 866 17.72 -17.09 35.20
CA PHE A 866 18.49 -18.25 34.77
C PHE A 866 19.14 -17.93 33.42
N SER A 867 20.29 -18.55 33.17
CA SER A 867 20.95 -18.60 31.86
C SER A 867 21.60 -19.99 31.76
N THR A 868 22.71 -20.15 31.04
CA THR A 868 23.41 -21.44 30.87
C THR A 868 23.59 -22.24 32.17
N THR A 869 23.24 -23.53 32.14
CA THR A 869 23.39 -24.51 33.23
C THR A 869 24.42 -25.59 32.89
N SER A 870 25.00 -26.24 33.90
CA SER A 870 25.97 -27.35 33.73
C SER A 870 25.34 -28.72 33.48
N GLY A 871 24.03 -28.77 33.22
CA GLY A 871 23.21 -29.98 33.23
C GLY A 871 21.79 -29.69 33.70
N TRP A 872 20.97 -30.74 33.81
CA TRP A 872 19.63 -30.62 34.38
C TRP A 872 19.73 -30.24 35.85
N GLN A 873 19.03 -29.18 36.23
CA GLN A 873 18.98 -28.66 37.59
C GLN A 873 17.55 -28.57 38.06
N ARG A 874 17.34 -28.80 39.36
CA ARG A 874 16.02 -28.66 39.97
C ARG A 874 15.86 -27.26 40.55
N ALA A 875 14.94 -26.47 39.99
CA ALA A 875 14.54 -25.20 40.56
C ALA A 875 13.38 -25.40 41.55
N ARG A 876 13.35 -24.62 42.63
CA ARG A 876 12.28 -24.65 43.65
C ARG A 876 11.91 -23.24 44.06
N PHE A 877 10.63 -22.96 44.25
CA PHE A 877 10.09 -21.66 44.62
C PHE A 877 9.11 -21.83 45.78
N ALA A 878 9.19 -20.97 46.79
CA ALA A 878 8.16 -20.86 47.83
C ALA A 878 7.08 -19.88 47.36
N LEU A 879 5.81 -20.24 47.49
CA LEU A 879 4.73 -19.53 46.80
C LEU A 879 4.07 -18.42 47.62
N SER A 880 4.11 -18.48 48.96
CA SER A 880 3.63 -17.43 49.89
C SER A 880 2.23 -16.84 49.58
N PHE A 881 1.41 -17.55 48.80
CA PHE A 881 0.08 -17.17 48.34
C PHE A 881 -0.84 -18.39 48.44
N THR A 882 -2.10 -18.18 48.81
CA THR A 882 -3.12 -19.23 48.88
C THR A 882 -4.24 -18.91 47.90
N GLY A 883 -4.46 -19.78 46.92
CA GLY A 883 -5.47 -19.60 45.89
C GLY A 883 -5.11 -20.30 44.58
N TRP A 884 -5.92 -20.08 43.55
CA TRP A 884 -5.58 -20.51 42.19
C TRP A 884 -4.61 -19.54 41.55
N VAL A 885 -3.53 -20.08 41.01
CA VAL A 885 -2.49 -19.33 40.32
C VAL A 885 -2.23 -19.92 38.94
N LYS A 886 -1.53 -19.16 38.11
CA LYS A 886 -0.82 -19.68 36.95
C LYS A 886 0.65 -19.38 37.08
N PHE A 887 1.49 -20.24 36.55
CA PHE A 887 2.90 -19.98 36.37
C PHE A 887 3.21 -19.75 34.90
N ARG A 888 4.27 -18.98 34.65
CA ARG A 888 4.77 -18.75 33.31
C ARG A 888 6.29 -18.81 33.30
N PHE A 889 6.83 -19.63 32.41
CA PHE A 889 8.25 -19.69 32.09
C PHE A 889 8.50 -18.72 30.94
N HIS A 890 9.25 -17.66 31.21
CA HIS A 890 9.47 -16.56 30.27
C HIS A 890 10.93 -16.57 29.85
N PHE A 891 11.18 -16.88 28.58
CA PHE A 891 12.50 -16.83 27.96
C PHE A 891 12.66 -15.57 27.10
N GLY A 892 13.85 -14.98 27.12
CA GLY A 892 14.18 -13.79 26.34
C GLY A 892 15.58 -13.84 25.75
N SER A 893 15.70 -13.51 24.46
CA SER A 893 16.98 -13.32 23.78
C SER A 893 17.14 -11.92 23.18
N ASP A 894 18.38 -11.46 23.05
CA ASP A 894 18.71 -10.21 22.42
C ASP A 894 18.86 -10.33 20.89
N GLY A 895 19.75 -9.56 20.25
CA GLY A 895 19.89 -9.53 18.79
C GLY A 895 21.07 -10.34 18.23
N TYR A 896 21.88 -11.00 19.06
CA TYR A 896 23.04 -11.76 18.60
C TYR A 896 23.34 -12.94 19.54
N VAL A 897 24.10 -13.92 19.03
CA VAL A 897 24.66 -15.07 19.77
C VAL A 897 23.60 -15.91 20.48
N THR A 898 23.23 -17.00 19.84
CA THR A 898 22.22 -17.90 20.35
C THR A 898 22.84 -19.20 20.87
N GLY A 899 22.06 -19.93 21.67
CA GLY A 899 22.40 -21.25 22.19
C GLY A 899 21.21 -22.19 22.07
N GLU A 900 21.31 -23.41 22.59
CA GLU A 900 20.26 -24.41 22.35
C GLU A 900 18.91 -24.06 22.98
N GLY A 901 18.89 -23.19 24.00
CA GLY A 901 17.68 -22.64 24.60
C GLY A 901 17.31 -23.27 25.93
N TRP A 902 16.03 -23.17 26.31
CA TRP A 902 15.56 -23.55 27.65
C TRP A 902 14.61 -24.75 27.61
N TYR A 903 14.99 -25.83 28.29
CA TYR A 903 14.18 -27.02 28.48
C TYR A 903 13.58 -27.02 29.89
N ILE A 904 12.29 -27.33 29.99
CA ILE A 904 11.52 -27.47 31.22
C ILE A 904 10.94 -28.88 31.27
N ASP A 905 11.02 -29.52 32.44
CA ASP A 905 10.48 -30.85 32.67
C ASP A 905 10.03 -31.04 34.14
N ASP A 906 9.21 -32.06 34.40
CA ASP A 906 8.77 -32.50 35.73
C ASP A 906 8.20 -31.36 36.61
N VAL A 907 7.27 -30.56 36.06
CA VAL A 907 6.67 -29.42 36.75
C VAL A 907 5.73 -29.91 37.85
N ARG A 908 5.98 -29.51 39.10
CA ARG A 908 5.25 -29.96 40.28
C ARG A 908 4.88 -28.81 41.21
N THR A 909 3.68 -28.86 41.78
CA THR A 909 3.37 -28.13 43.02
C THR A 909 3.07 -29.10 44.15
N THR A 910 3.61 -28.83 45.34
CA THR A 910 3.10 -29.48 46.55
C THR A 910 1.74 -28.91 46.89
N ASN A 911 0.90 -29.68 47.60
CA ASN A 911 -0.36 -29.14 48.14
C ASN A 911 -0.66 -29.68 49.54
N TYR A 912 0.19 -29.36 50.52
CA TYR A 912 0.13 -29.99 51.85
C TYR A 912 -1.14 -29.67 52.65
N HIS A 913 -1.74 -28.49 52.42
CA HIS A 913 -2.89 -27.98 53.18
C HIS A 913 -4.24 -28.05 52.47
N TRP A 914 -4.36 -28.82 51.37
CA TRP A 914 -5.60 -28.98 50.60
C TRP A 914 -6.86 -29.22 51.45
N THR A 915 -6.79 -30.08 52.46
CA THR A 915 -7.94 -30.47 53.30
C THR A 915 -8.49 -29.35 54.17
N ALA A 916 -7.66 -28.38 54.58
CA ALA A 916 -8.09 -27.28 55.45
C ALA A 916 -8.98 -26.26 54.73
N VAL A 917 -8.93 -26.19 53.39
CA VAL A 917 -9.66 -25.19 52.60
C VAL A 917 -11.05 -25.67 52.17
N LEU A 918 -11.26 -26.98 51.96
CA LEU A 918 -12.52 -27.51 51.46
C LEU A 918 -13.46 -28.09 52.53
N GLU A 919 -12.95 -28.49 53.71
CA GLU A 919 -13.83 -28.96 54.81
C GLU A 919 -14.67 -27.83 55.45
N ASN A 920 -14.37 -26.54 55.17
CA ASN A 920 -15.11 -25.39 55.72
C ASN A 920 -15.73 -24.44 54.68
N GLY A 921 -15.76 -24.81 53.40
CA GLY A 921 -16.53 -24.08 52.39
C GLY A 921 -15.91 -24.13 51.00
N LYS A 922 -16.77 -24.24 49.97
CA LYS A 922 -16.37 -24.08 48.55
C LYS A 922 -15.42 -22.89 48.43
N TRP A 923 -14.21 -23.12 47.92
CA TRP A 923 -13.24 -22.06 47.60
C TRP A 923 -13.91 -20.99 46.73
N VAL A 924 -13.61 -19.73 47.04
CA VAL A 924 -14.23 -18.55 46.46
C VAL A 924 -13.14 -17.70 45.81
N PRO A 925 -13.23 -17.39 44.50
CA PRO A 925 -12.36 -16.40 43.87
C PRO A 925 -12.33 -15.09 44.67
N GLU A 926 -11.18 -14.44 44.84
CA GLU A 926 -11.14 -13.15 45.55
C GLU A 926 -11.66 -11.99 44.69
N LYS A 927 -11.56 -12.12 43.36
CA LYS A 927 -11.95 -11.11 42.37
C LYS A 927 -12.59 -11.74 41.15
N LEU A 928 -13.36 -10.95 40.40
CA LEU A 928 -13.91 -11.37 39.12
C LEU A 928 -12.79 -11.51 38.08
N GLY A 929 -12.50 -12.76 37.71
CA GLY A 929 -11.59 -13.09 36.62
C GLY A 929 -12.34 -13.39 35.32
N LEU A 930 -11.76 -13.06 34.18
CA LEU A 930 -12.27 -13.41 32.85
C LEU A 930 -11.13 -13.91 31.97
N SER A 931 -11.18 -15.18 31.60
CA SER A 931 -10.28 -15.80 30.62
C SER A 931 -11.05 -16.16 29.35
N ILE A 932 -10.39 -16.07 28.20
CA ILE A 932 -11.00 -16.23 26.88
C ILE A 932 -10.12 -17.11 25.99
N SER A 933 -10.71 -18.02 25.21
CA SER A 933 -9.97 -18.83 24.23
C SER A 933 -10.88 -19.46 23.16
N PRO A 934 -10.39 -19.64 21.91
CA PRO A 934 -9.18 -19.03 21.34
C PRO A 934 -9.35 -17.51 21.13
N ASN A 935 -8.27 -16.76 20.92
CA ASN A 935 -8.34 -15.34 20.55
C ASN A 935 -7.10 -14.99 19.70
N PRO A 936 -7.24 -14.71 18.38
CA PRO A 936 -8.50 -14.55 17.64
C PRO A 936 -9.35 -15.82 17.55
N PHE A 937 -10.65 -15.67 17.28
CA PHE A 937 -11.60 -16.77 17.10
C PHE A 937 -12.50 -16.54 15.88
N ASN A 938 -12.97 -17.62 15.26
CA ASN A 938 -13.77 -17.59 14.02
C ASN A 938 -15.16 -18.21 14.13
N SER A 939 -15.41 -19.08 15.12
CA SER A 939 -16.68 -19.79 15.28
C SER A 939 -17.26 -19.72 16.69
N ALA A 940 -16.42 -19.93 17.71
CA ALA A 940 -16.81 -19.90 19.10
C ALA A 940 -15.70 -19.37 19.99
N LEU A 941 -16.07 -18.56 20.98
CA LEU A 941 -15.19 -18.07 22.03
C LEU A 941 -15.60 -18.71 23.36
N LYS A 942 -14.72 -19.51 23.96
CA LYS A 942 -14.90 -20.03 25.32
C LYS A 942 -14.51 -18.95 26.32
N LEU A 943 -15.30 -18.82 27.38
CA LEU A 943 -15.12 -17.86 28.45
C LEU A 943 -15.10 -18.62 29.78
N VAL A 944 -14.06 -18.40 30.59
CA VAL A 944 -13.97 -18.95 31.95
C VAL A 944 -13.96 -17.78 32.91
N LEU A 945 -14.99 -17.68 33.74
CA LEU A 945 -15.16 -16.62 34.72
C LEU A 945 -14.90 -17.15 36.12
N ALA A 946 -14.04 -16.47 36.88
CA ALA A 946 -13.85 -16.72 38.31
C ALA A 946 -14.71 -15.73 39.09
N VAL A 947 -15.86 -16.15 39.62
CA VAL A 947 -16.85 -15.27 40.25
C VAL A 947 -16.68 -15.26 41.78
N PRO A 948 -16.43 -14.10 42.40
CA PRO A 948 -16.04 -14.02 43.82
C PRO A 948 -17.20 -14.04 44.81
N GLU A 949 -18.43 -13.88 44.37
CA GLU A 949 -19.59 -13.78 45.26
C GLU A 949 -20.84 -14.35 44.59
N ASN A 950 -21.78 -14.86 45.41
CA ASN A 950 -23.09 -15.25 44.91
C ASN A 950 -23.82 -13.98 44.47
N GLY A 951 -24.29 -13.93 43.24
CA GLY A 951 -24.88 -12.69 42.75
C GLY A 951 -25.25 -12.75 41.28
N LYS A 952 -25.78 -11.64 40.80
CA LYS A 952 -26.07 -11.48 39.38
C LYS A 952 -24.76 -11.32 38.60
N LEU A 953 -24.53 -12.18 37.62
CA LEU A 953 -23.44 -12.08 36.67
C LEU A 953 -24.01 -11.67 35.31
N THR A 954 -23.45 -10.60 34.75
CA THR A 954 -23.70 -10.18 33.37
C THR A 954 -22.43 -10.34 32.54
N VAL A 955 -22.54 -10.92 31.36
CA VAL A 955 -21.43 -11.08 30.42
C VAL A 955 -21.90 -10.55 29.07
N ASP A 956 -21.37 -9.39 28.71
CA ASP A 956 -21.71 -8.65 27.49
C ASP A 956 -20.55 -8.68 26.49
N VAL A 957 -20.86 -8.55 25.22
CA VAL A 957 -19.91 -8.23 24.16
C VAL A 957 -20.24 -6.84 23.64
N VAL A 958 -19.24 -5.96 23.57
CA VAL A 958 -19.37 -4.62 23.00
C VAL A 958 -18.38 -4.41 21.86
N ASP A 959 -18.70 -3.53 20.91
CA ASP A 959 -17.75 -3.07 19.89
C ASP A 959 -16.77 -2.00 20.44
N ILE A 960 -15.88 -1.50 19.59
CA ILE A 960 -14.89 -0.47 19.98
C ILE A 960 -15.52 0.86 20.40
N ASN A 961 -16.75 1.14 19.98
CA ASN A 961 -17.51 2.32 20.37
C ASN A 961 -18.33 2.08 21.66
N GLY A 962 -18.22 0.90 22.27
CA GLY A 962 -18.95 0.52 23.48
C GLY A 962 -20.41 0.12 23.23
N ARG A 963 -20.83 -0.05 21.97
CA ARG A 963 -22.19 -0.51 21.65
C ARG A 963 -22.32 -1.99 21.97
N LEU A 964 -23.40 -2.35 22.68
CA LEU A 964 -23.73 -3.74 22.99
C LEU A 964 -24.02 -4.53 21.70
N ILE A 965 -23.28 -5.61 21.51
CA ILE A 965 -23.38 -6.54 20.39
C ILE A 965 -24.14 -7.79 20.80
N SER A 966 -23.80 -8.39 21.94
CA SER A 966 -24.40 -9.64 22.41
C SER A 966 -24.40 -9.69 23.92
N ASN A 967 -25.47 -10.19 24.53
CA ASN A 967 -25.48 -10.57 25.95
C ASN A 967 -25.35 -12.10 26.02
N ILE A 968 -24.22 -12.58 26.52
CA ILE A 968 -23.88 -14.01 26.59
C ILE A 968 -24.49 -14.65 27.84
N HIS A 969 -24.56 -13.89 28.93
CA HIS A 969 -25.11 -14.36 30.19
C HIS A 969 -25.68 -13.20 31.01
N ASN A 970 -26.80 -13.44 31.69
CA ASN A 970 -27.48 -12.47 32.53
C ASN A 970 -28.37 -13.18 33.56
N ALA A 971 -27.75 -13.82 34.55
CA ALA A 971 -28.46 -14.60 35.56
C ALA A 971 -27.73 -14.55 36.91
N PHE A 972 -28.40 -15.07 37.94
CA PHE A 972 -27.77 -15.30 39.24
C PHE A 972 -26.86 -16.52 39.15
N VAL A 973 -25.64 -16.41 39.67
CA VAL A 973 -24.65 -17.50 39.74
C VAL A 973 -24.15 -17.65 41.18
N GLU A 974 -23.81 -18.89 41.55
CA GLU A 974 -23.03 -19.13 42.76
C GLU A 974 -21.57 -18.70 42.56
N LYS A 975 -20.92 -18.29 43.65
CA LYS A 975 -19.49 -18.03 43.70
C LYS A 975 -18.69 -19.28 43.31
N GLY A 976 -17.65 -19.10 42.49
CA GLY A 976 -16.90 -20.20 41.86
C GLY A 976 -16.61 -19.93 40.39
N PHE A 977 -16.30 -20.98 39.63
CA PHE A 977 -16.03 -20.85 38.19
C PHE A 977 -17.29 -21.04 37.34
N VAL A 978 -17.49 -20.16 36.36
CA VAL A 978 -18.57 -20.23 35.37
C VAL A 978 -17.96 -20.33 33.98
N ASN A 979 -18.32 -21.40 33.26
CA ASN A 979 -17.89 -21.61 31.87
C ASN A 979 -19.02 -21.22 30.92
N LEU A 980 -18.71 -20.38 29.94
CA LEU A 980 -19.65 -19.94 28.91
C LEU A 980 -19.01 -20.10 27.53
N VAL A 981 -19.85 -20.14 26.49
CA VAL A 981 -19.42 -20.14 25.10
C VAL A 981 -20.21 -19.09 24.36
N TRP A 982 -19.52 -18.24 23.61
CA TRP A 982 -20.13 -17.27 22.71
C TRP A 982 -19.93 -17.70 21.26
N ARG A 983 -21.03 -17.83 20.51
CA ARG A 983 -21.04 -18.21 19.09
C ARG A 983 -21.74 -17.09 18.30
N PRO A 984 -21.01 -16.11 17.76
CA PRO A 984 -21.62 -15.04 16.98
C PRO A 984 -22.06 -15.55 15.60
N GLU A 985 -23.35 -15.44 15.28
CA GLU A 985 -23.90 -15.89 13.98
C GLU A 985 -23.68 -14.86 12.85
N THR A 986 -23.73 -13.57 13.16
CA THR A 986 -23.73 -12.48 12.15
C THR A 986 -22.91 -11.27 12.61
N LEU A 987 -21.63 -11.47 12.96
CA LEU A 987 -20.76 -10.41 13.46
C LEU A 987 -19.70 -10.03 12.42
N PRO A 988 -19.45 -8.77 12.06
CA PRO A 988 -18.32 -8.40 11.18
C PRO A 988 -16.96 -8.84 11.77
N THR A 989 -15.99 -9.20 10.92
CA THR A 989 -14.59 -9.36 11.37
C THR A 989 -14.14 -8.06 12.01
N GLY A 990 -13.53 -8.13 13.19
CA GLY A 990 -13.15 -6.94 13.92
C GLY A 990 -12.80 -7.18 15.38
N ILE A 991 -12.48 -6.09 16.07
CA ILE A 991 -12.17 -6.09 17.50
C ILE A 991 -13.42 -5.81 18.31
N TYR A 992 -13.67 -6.67 19.29
CA TYR A 992 -14.74 -6.54 20.27
C TYR A 992 -14.17 -6.65 21.69
N PHE A 993 -15.00 -6.37 22.69
CA PHE A 993 -14.64 -6.51 24.10
C PHE A 993 -15.70 -7.34 24.82
N VAL A 994 -15.27 -8.41 25.50
CA VAL A 994 -16.12 -9.16 26.43
C VAL A 994 -16.01 -8.50 27.79
N VAL A 995 -17.15 -8.10 28.35
CA VAL A 995 -17.28 -7.39 29.62
C VAL A 995 -18.12 -8.24 30.58
N ALA A 996 -17.48 -8.78 31.61
CA ALA A 996 -18.14 -9.45 32.72
C ALA A 996 -18.37 -8.47 33.88
N ARG A 997 -19.55 -8.46 34.50
CA ARG A 997 -19.85 -7.64 35.69
C ARG A 997 -20.64 -8.43 36.73
N THR A 998 -20.22 -8.29 37.99
CA THR A 998 -21.02 -8.59 39.19
C THR A 998 -21.53 -7.28 39.81
N ASN A 999 -22.23 -7.35 40.95
CA ASN A 999 -22.68 -6.16 41.67
C ASN A 999 -21.51 -5.30 42.19
N SER A 1000 -20.34 -5.90 42.45
CA SER A 1000 -19.19 -5.26 43.08
C SER A 1000 -17.96 -5.12 42.19
N SER A 1001 -17.91 -5.78 41.03
CA SER A 1001 -16.69 -5.86 40.21
C SER A 1001 -16.95 -6.05 38.72
N SER A 1002 -15.96 -5.74 37.88
CA SER A 1002 -16.01 -5.95 36.43
C SER A 1002 -14.68 -6.41 35.87
N ALA A 1003 -14.70 -7.27 34.85
CA ALA A 1003 -13.54 -7.73 34.10
C ALA A 1003 -13.77 -7.56 32.60
N VAL A 1004 -12.74 -7.14 31.86
CA VAL A 1004 -12.83 -6.88 30.42
C VAL A 1004 -11.71 -7.60 29.68
N LYS A 1005 -12.02 -8.24 28.54
CA LYS A 1005 -11.03 -8.81 27.63
C LYS A 1005 -11.31 -8.39 26.18
N LYS A 1006 -10.28 -7.91 25.50
CA LYS A 1006 -10.28 -7.65 24.05
C LYS A 1006 -10.32 -8.98 23.30
N VAL A 1007 -11.20 -9.10 22.32
CA VAL A 1007 -11.34 -10.26 21.44
C VAL A 1007 -11.26 -9.82 19.99
N ALA A 1008 -10.60 -10.61 19.14
CA ALA A 1008 -10.60 -10.44 17.70
C ALA A 1008 -11.46 -11.55 17.10
N PHE A 1009 -12.58 -11.16 16.48
CA PHE A 1009 -13.39 -12.08 15.70
C PHE A 1009 -12.91 -12.01 14.25
N ILE A 1010 -12.54 -13.15 13.69
CA ILE A 1010 -12.05 -13.28 12.31
C ILE A 1010 -12.96 -14.30 11.62
N LYS A 1011 -13.80 -13.86 10.70
CA LYS A 1011 -14.67 -14.76 9.93
C LYS A 1011 -13.91 -15.75 9.08
#